data_AF-A0A1W9T8Y9-F1
#
_entry.id   AF-A0A1W9T8Y9-F1
#
_cell.length_a   1.000
_cell.length_b   1.000
_cell.length_c   1.000
_cell.angle_alpha   90.00
_cell.angle_beta   90.00
_cell.angle_gamma   90.00
#
_symmetry.space_group_name_H-M   'P 1'
#
loop_
_entity.id
_entity.type
_entity.pdbx_description
1 polymer ?
#
loop_
_entity_poly.entity_id
_entity_poly.type
_entity_poly.pdbx_seq_one_letter_code
_entity_poly.pdbx_strand_id
1 'polypeptide(L)'
;MRKLHLNKRVVLFVLVVLVIFPLKAQSNFILKGVLMVDSKLLQNAKVIVYENARFIDSTKTSSTGKFRVNLKTQKEYILAFEKTGFSVKKVLISTILDKSKSNGIITKPIVFNLNSKQVLVSGKSGKYDAAFAINENGTFTKNDAIFSDNVKNSEDKEADLRKEISEKKTEINKLNKNLGPDEKTRLNSKYQQALIEIESMLSLSEQEAKLIITTAKLKSAEILAEAYFKIPDISENSKENQAYSLNKADLKRVGIKDKDFYNRKDIKKYQETIQKLEQNANKTKKDSLLYLRFVVKFNEEFVKSVKLQLALDSINAKSDKDKEQLLKRKSKIETIEKLIEKAKSKINLQEMEIENKNLMLLFSISGLLFFIVLFVVVYRNYRSKRKTNARLKFQNEEIEKKTKKIIDSINYARTIQQAILPIKTNIDKYFESFIIFQPKDIVSGDFYWFTHFEKSNTSVFAVIDCTGHGVPGAFMSMIGNRLLVEVVNESKIINPAEILQHLDENLRIALTQDETSNNDGMDICICTIQHNKNGQSKINFAGAKRPLFYSTNNEINHIKGTVRGIGGRARLRKKPVKPFVTHTLNLNKGDYIYLTTDGIFDLQSPNRRKYGRRNFMKLLEDIKNKPIIYQQDSIEDALVTHKGSELQIDDITVVGIKI
;
A
#
# COMPACT_ATOMS: atom_id res chain seq x y z
N MET A 1 20.79 27.68 23.51
CA MET A 1 20.94 26.23 23.17
C MET A 1 19.73 25.34 23.50
N ARG A 2 18.77 25.71 24.35
CA ARG A 2 17.59 24.84 24.66
C ARG A 2 16.44 24.86 23.62
N LYS A 3 16.32 25.90 22.78
CA LYS A 3 15.27 25.98 21.72
C LYS A 3 15.54 25.13 20.46
N LEU A 4 16.80 24.79 20.17
CA LEU A 4 17.15 23.99 18.98
C LEU A 4 16.88 22.48 19.16
N HIS A 5 16.87 22.00 20.40
CA HIS A 5 16.64 20.58 20.72
C HIS A 5 15.16 20.17 20.68
N LEU A 6 14.23 21.13 20.84
CA LEU A 6 12.79 20.86 20.82
C LEU A 6 12.29 20.60 19.39
N ASN A 7 12.79 21.35 18.39
CA ASN A 7 12.42 21.17 16.99
C ASN A 7 12.91 19.85 16.38
N LYS A 8 14.07 19.32 16.81
CA LYS A 8 14.56 18.01 16.34
C LYS A 8 13.71 16.84 16.85
N ARG A 9 13.14 16.93 18.06
CA ARG A 9 12.25 15.89 18.61
C ARG A 9 10.86 15.93 17.97
N VAL A 10 10.34 17.11 17.66
CA VAL A 10 9.03 17.26 16.98
C VAL A 10 9.11 16.79 15.53
N VAL A 11 10.20 17.08 14.80
CA VAL A 11 10.38 16.60 13.43
C VAL A 11 10.61 15.08 13.36
N LEU A 12 11.31 14.49 14.34
CA LEU A 12 11.49 13.03 14.42
C LEU A 12 10.18 12.30 14.80
N PHE A 13 9.33 12.92 15.63
CA PHE A 13 8.03 12.36 16.02
C PHE A 13 7.01 12.41 14.86
N VAL A 14 7.02 13.46 14.04
CA VAL A 14 6.16 13.57 12.84
C VAL A 14 6.58 12.59 11.74
N LEU A 15 7.87 12.26 11.63
CA LEU A 15 8.39 11.26 10.67
C LEU A 15 8.12 9.82 11.09
N VAL A 16 8.05 9.52 12.40
CA VAL A 16 7.74 8.17 12.91
C VAL A 16 6.22 7.89 12.86
N VAL A 17 5.37 8.90 13.05
CA VAL A 17 3.91 8.75 12.96
C VAL A 17 3.41 8.52 11.51
N LEU A 18 4.17 8.93 10.49
CA LEU A 18 3.85 8.63 9.09
C LEU A 18 4.29 7.23 8.62
N VAL A 19 5.09 6.49 9.40
CA VAL A 19 5.55 5.14 9.07
C VAL A 19 4.74 4.05 9.80
N ILE A 20 3.88 4.42 10.75
CA ILE A 20 3.03 3.50 11.51
C ILE A 20 1.56 3.95 11.38
N PHE A 21 1.03 3.90 10.15
CA PHE A 21 -0.42 3.79 9.98
C PHE A 21 -0.77 2.32 9.76
N PRO A 22 -1.70 1.75 10.55
CA PRO A 22 -2.13 0.38 10.34
C PRO A 22 -2.76 0.29 8.95
N LEU A 23 -2.43 -0.78 8.21
CA LEU A 23 -3.20 -1.25 7.06
C LEU A 23 -4.66 -1.41 7.52
N LYS A 24 -5.47 -0.37 7.27
CA LYS A 24 -6.92 -0.45 7.43
C LYS A 24 -7.41 -1.59 6.56
N ALA A 25 -8.10 -2.55 7.17
CA ALA A 25 -8.80 -3.60 6.48
C ALA A 25 -9.65 -2.97 5.36
N GLN A 26 -9.28 -3.25 4.11
CA GLN A 26 -10.07 -2.81 2.97
C GLN A 26 -11.32 -3.69 2.94
N SER A 27 -12.48 -3.07 3.18
CA SER A 27 -13.76 -3.72 2.99
C SER A 27 -13.93 -4.10 1.51
N ASN A 28 -14.13 -5.39 1.27
CA ASN A 28 -14.46 -5.93 -0.05
C ASN A 28 -15.99 -5.97 -0.20
N PHE A 29 -16.46 -5.68 -1.40
CA PHE A 29 -17.86 -5.61 -1.80
C PHE A 29 -18.11 -6.57 -2.96
N ILE A 30 -19.24 -7.28 -2.96
CA ILE A 30 -19.59 -8.24 -4.02
C ILE A 30 -20.69 -7.64 -4.91
N LEU A 31 -20.33 -7.33 -6.16
CA LEU A 31 -21.29 -6.97 -7.19
C LEU A 31 -21.95 -8.24 -7.73
N LYS A 32 -23.29 -8.32 -7.69
CA LYS A 32 -24.07 -9.34 -8.39
C LYS A 32 -24.70 -8.72 -9.64
N GLY A 33 -24.48 -9.34 -10.79
CA GLY A 33 -25.08 -8.91 -12.04
C GLY A 33 -25.73 -10.05 -12.81
N VAL A 34 -26.71 -9.71 -13.64
CA VAL A 34 -27.35 -10.59 -14.62
C VAL A 34 -27.21 -9.93 -15.98
N LEU A 35 -26.56 -10.61 -16.93
CA LEU A 35 -26.37 -10.10 -18.28
C LEU A 35 -27.42 -10.68 -19.20
N MET A 36 -28.09 -9.82 -19.97
CA MET A 36 -29.15 -10.21 -20.90
C MET A 36 -29.05 -9.44 -22.23
N VAL A 37 -29.64 -10.01 -23.27
CA VAL A 37 -29.89 -9.38 -24.58
C VAL A 37 -31.33 -9.72 -24.96
N ASP A 38 -32.15 -8.72 -25.28
CA ASP A 38 -33.55 -8.90 -25.72
C ASP A 38 -34.33 -9.90 -24.86
N SER A 39 -34.22 -9.75 -23.54
CA SER A 39 -34.84 -10.63 -22.53
C SER A 39 -34.33 -12.08 -22.47
N LYS A 40 -33.27 -12.43 -23.21
CA LYS A 40 -32.54 -13.71 -23.11
C LYS A 40 -31.29 -13.56 -22.26
N LEU A 41 -31.08 -14.49 -21.33
CA LEU A 41 -29.91 -14.55 -20.46
C LEU A 41 -28.65 -14.90 -21.27
N LEU A 42 -27.58 -14.12 -21.10
CA LEU A 42 -26.33 -14.30 -21.84
C LEU A 42 -25.37 -15.19 -21.08
N GLN A 43 -25.20 -16.43 -21.54
CA GLN A 43 -24.27 -17.41 -21.00
C GLN A 43 -22.86 -17.29 -21.61
N ASN A 44 -21.83 -17.57 -20.81
CA ASN A 44 -20.43 -17.50 -21.22
C ASN A 44 -20.01 -16.15 -21.84
N ALA A 45 -20.57 -15.04 -21.37
CA ALA A 45 -20.11 -13.69 -21.70
C ALA A 45 -19.00 -13.28 -20.72
N LYS A 46 -17.97 -12.60 -21.22
CA LYS A 46 -16.83 -12.17 -20.41
C LYS A 46 -17.13 -10.81 -19.79
N VAL A 47 -16.88 -10.68 -18.50
CA VAL A 47 -17.01 -9.44 -17.74
C VAL A 47 -15.61 -9.05 -17.28
N ILE A 48 -15.13 -7.89 -17.67
CA ILE A 48 -13.77 -7.40 -17.39
C ILE A 48 -13.85 -6.17 -16.50
N VAL A 49 -13.00 -6.10 -15.49
CA VAL A 49 -13.01 -5.05 -14.46
C VAL A 49 -11.76 -4.20 -14.59
N TYR A 50 -11.93 -2.90 -14.70
CA TYR A 50 -10.85 -1.92 -14.70
C TYR A 50 -10.95 -0.97 -13.52
N GLU A 51 -9.81 -0.57 -12.96
CA GLU A 51 -9.65 0.53 -12.00
C GLU A 51 -8.61 1.49 -12.59
N ASN A 52 -8.92 2.78 -12.72
CA ASN A 52 -8.00 3.79 -13.29
C ASN A 52 -7.33 3.35 -14.62
N ALA A 53 -8.12 2.78 -15.53
CA ALA A 53 -7.68 2.24 -16.82
C ALA A 53 -6.68 1.06 -16.76
N ARG A 54 -6.46 0.46 -15.58
CA ARG A 54 -5.71 -0.80 -15.43
C ARG A 54 -6.68 -1.97 -15.26
N PHE A 55 -6.40 -3.07 -15.93
CA PHE A 55 -7.10 -4.34 -15.72
C PHE A 55 -6.88 -4.82 -14.28
N ILE A 56 -7.96 -5.22 -13.61
CA ILE A 56 -7.93 -5.73 -12.24
C ILE A 56 -8.36 -7.19 -12.19
N ASP A 57 -9.46 -7.53 -12.85
CA ASP A 57 -10.04 -8.88 -12.79
C ASP A 57 -10.93 -9.16 -14.02
N SER A 58 -11.28 -10.42 -14.26
CA SER A 58 -12.34 -10.80 -15.19
C SER A 58 -13.05 -12.07 -14.78
N THR A 59 -14.35 -12.16 -15.10
CA THR A 59 -15.19 -13.34 -14.86
C THR A 59 -16.03 -13.68 -16.09
N LYS A 60 -16.74 -14.81 -16.05
CA LYS A 60 -17.73 -15.19 -17.07
C LYS A 60 -19.11 -15.35 -16.46
N THR A 61 -20.14 -15.09 -17.26
CA THR A 61 -21.53 -15.37 -16.86
C THR A 61 -21.82 -16.87 -16.84
N SER A 62 -22.63 -17.32 -15.88
CA SER A 62 -23.12 -18.70 -15.76
C SER A 62 -24.09 -19.08 -16.91
N SER A 63 -24.54 -20.34 -16.93
CA SER A 63 -25.63 -20.82 -17.81
C SER A 63 -26.93 -20.00 -17.67
N THR A 64 -27.13 -19.36 -16.51
CA THR A 64 -28.26 -18.47 -16.21
C THR A 64 -27.94 -16.97 -16.36
N GLY A 65 -26.86 -16.63 -17.06
CA GLY A 65 -26.46 -15.24 -17.34
C GLY A 65 -25.99 -14.43 -16.13
N LYS A 66 -25.79 -15.06 -14.97
CA LYS A 66 -25.40 -14.40 -13.72
C LYS A 66 -23.88 -14.30 -13.60
N PHE A 67 -23.38 -13.21 -13.02
CA PHE A 67 -21.95 -13.03 -12.71
C PHE A 67 -21.75 -12.38 -11.34
N ARG A 68 -20.54 -12.54 -10.79
CA ARG A 68 -20.12 -11.92 -9.53
C ARG A 68 -18.72 -11.35 -9.66
N VAL A 69 -18.51 -10.14 -9.12
CA VAL A 69 -17.21 -9.47 -9.11
C VAL A 69 -16.95 -8.89 -7.72
N ASN A 70 -15.73 -9.07 -7.20
CA ASN A 70 -15.30 -8.47 -5.94
C ASN A 70 -14.63 -7.12 -6.20
N LEU A 71 -15.22 -6.05 -5.66
CA LEU A 71 -14.71 -4.69 -5.76
C LEU A 71 -14.32 -4.18 -4.37
N LYS A 72 -13.38 -3.24 -4.30
CA LYS A 72 -13.04 -2.56 -3.05
C LYS A 72 -13.95 -1.34 -2.88
N THR A 73 -14.26 -0.97 -1.65
CA THR A 73 -15.01 0.27 -1.34
C THR A 73 -14.13 1.52 -1.55
N GLN A 74 -14.75 2.70 -1.66
CA GLN A 74 -14.07 4.00 -1.87
C GLN A 74 -13.37 4.14 -3.22
N LYS A 75 -13.88 3.48 -4.26
CA LYS A 75 -13.25 3.46 -5.59
C LYS A 75 -14.27 3.53 -6.71
N GLU A 76 -13.79 3.82 -7.91
CA GLU A 76 -14.56 3.73 -9.15
C GLU A 76 -14.00 2.63 -10.04
N TYR A 77 -14.90 1.90 -10.69
CA TYR A 77 -14.59 0.77 -11.55
C TYR A 77 -15.29 0.90 -12.89
N ILE A 78 -14.65 0.41 -13.95
CA ILE A 78 -15.27 0.24 -15.26
C ILE A 78 -15.45 -1.25 -15.51
N LEU A 79 -16.68 -1.68 -15.78
CA LEU A 79 -17.00 -3.03 -16.22
C LEU A 79 -17.18 -3.04 -17.74
N ALA A 80 -16.39 -3.85 -18.43
CA ALA A 80 -16.55 -4.12 -19.85
C ALA A 80 -17.17 -5.50 -20.08
N PHE A 81 -18.21 -5.57 -20.90
CA PHE A 81 -18.91 -6.81 -21.23
C PHE A 81 -18.59 -7.22 -22.66
N GLU A 82 -18.01 -8.40 -22.85
CA GLU A 82 -17.61 -8.91 -24.16
C GLU A 82 -18.29 -10.27 -24.46
N LYS A 83 -18.86 -10.40 -25.66
CA LYS A 83 -19.38 -11.67 -26.18
C LYS A 83 -19.23 -11.66 -27.71
N THR A 84 -18.77 -12.78 -28.28
CA THR A 84 -18.69 -12.96 -29.74
C THR A 84 -20.05 -12.65 -30.39
N GLY A 85 -20.06 -11.72 -31.35
CA GLY A 85 -21.27 -11.27 -32.03
C GLY A 85 -21.99 -10.06 -31.41
N PHE A 86 -21.50 -9.50 -30.31
CA PHE A 86 -22.10 -8.33 -29.64
C PHE A 86 -21.06 -7.21 -29.40
N SER A 87 -21.50 -5.95 -29.45
CA SER A 87 -20.63 -4.79 -29.16
C SER A 87 -20.27 -4.71 -27.68
N VAL A 88 -19.00 -4.42 -27.39
CA VAL A 88 -18.50 -4.26 -26.02
C VAL A 88 -19.17 -3.07 -25.35
N LYS A 89 -19.84 -3.29 -24.22
CA LYS A 89 -20.40 -2.22 -23.39
C LYS A 89 -19.54 -1.94 -22.16
N LYS A 90 -19.36 -0.67 -21.82
CA LYS A 90 -18.61 -0.17 -20.66
C LYS A 90 -19.53 0.52 -19.66
N VAL A 91 -19.55 0.05 -18.43
CA VAL A 91 -20.37 0.59 -17.35
C VAL A 91 -19.51 1.09 -16.20
N LEU A 92 -19.75 2.31 -15.73
CA LEU A 92 -19.09 2.88 -14.55
C LEU A 92 -19.83 2.45 -13.26
N ILE A 93 -19.09 1.96 -12.28
CA ILE A 93 -19.59 1.60 -10.94
C ILE A 93 -18.80 2.39 -9.90
N SER A 94 -19.50 3.19 -9.09
CA SER A 94 -18.90 3.88 -7.93
C SER A 94 -19.24 3.16 -6.62
N THR A 95 -18.20 2.87 -5.83
CA THR A 95 -18.29 2.21 -4.52
C THR A 95 -17.95 3.17 -3.36
N ILE A 96 -18.03 4.48 -3.60
CA ILE A 96 -17.76 5.52 -2.59
C ILE A 96 -18.97 5.57 -1.62
N LEU A 97 -18.72 5.26 -0.35
CA LEU A 97 -19.72 5.16 0.72
C LEU A 97 -19.28 5.96 1.96
N ASP A 98 -20.14 6.18 2.95
CA ASP A 98 -19.66 6.70 4.25
C ASP A 98 -18.86 5.60 5.00
N LYS A 99 -17.72 5.98 5.60
CA LYS A 99 -16.70 5.08 6.19
C LYS A 99 -17.22 4.24 7.37
N SER A 100 -18.37 4.59 7.94
CA SER A 100 -18.99 3.92 9.08
C SER A 100 -19.85 2.69 8.71
N LYS A 101 -20.15 2.46 7.42
CA LYS A 101 -21.14 1.45 6.98
C LYS A 101 -20.64 0.47 5.90
N SER A 102 -19.34 0.37 5.64
CA SER A 102 -18.80 -0.26 4.42
C SER A 102 -18.52 -1.77 4.47
N ASN A 103 -18.68 -2.44 5.63
CA ASN A 103 -18.36 -3.86 5.78
C ASN A 103 -19.53 -4.77 5.39
N GLY A 104 -19.31 -5.70 4.44
CA GLY A 104 -20.20 -6.85 4.22
C GLY A 104 -21.46 -6.61 3.38
N ILE A 105 -21.56 -5.50 2.65
CA ILE A 105 -22.73 -5.21 1.80
C ILE A 105 -22.77 -6.16 0.61
N ILE A 106 -23.84 -6.96 0.54
CA ILE A 106 -24.19 -7.80 -0.62
C ILE A 106 -25.29 -7.08 -1.39
N THR A 107 -25.06 -6.82 -2.69
CA THR A 107 -26.06 -6.12 -3.51
C THR A 107 -27.17 -7.01 -4.01
N LYS A 108 -28.34 -6.39 -4.24
CA LYS A 108 -29.36 -6.96 -5.11
C LYS A 108 -28.79 -7.05 -6.54
N PRO A 109 -29.07 -8.14 -7.28
CA PRO A 109 -28.56 -8.29 -8.64
C PRO A 109 -28.99 -7.14 -9.55
N ILE A 110 -28.05 -6.54 -10.28
CA ILE A 110 -28.36 -5.59 -11.36
C ILE A 110 -28.55 -6.36 -12.66
N VAL A 111 -29.58 -5.98 -13.42
CA VAL A 111 -29.78 -6.48 -14.79
C VAL A 111 -29.08 -5.54 -15.78
N PHE A 112 -28.15 -6.08 -16.55
CA PHE A 112 -27.42 -5.39 -17.62
C PHE A 112 -27.95 -5.88 -18.97
N ASN A 113 -28.55 -4.98 -19.76
CA ASN A 113 -29.04 -5.29 -21.10
C ASN A 113 -28.14 -4.71 -22.20
N LEU A 114 -27.48 -5.57 -22.97
CA LEU A 114 -26.53 -5.14 -24.01
C LEU A 114 -27.17 -4.44 -25.20
N ASN A 115 -28.49 -4.53 -25.42
CA ASN A 115 -29.17 -3.86 -26.55
C ASN A 115 -29.86 -2.54 -26.19
N SER A 116 -29.90 -2.17 -24.91
CA SER A 116 -30.50 -0.88 -24.51
C SER A 116 -29.71 0.30 -25.10
N LYS A 117 -30.35 1.11 -25.96
CA LYS A 117 -29.75 2.30 -26.61
C LYS A 117 -29.80 3.58 -25.75
N GLN A 118 -30.35 3.54 -24.54
CA GLN A 118 -30.47 4.74 -23.71
C GLN A 118 -30.28 4.44 -22.23
N VAL A 119 -29.17 4.92 -21.68
CA VAL A 119 -29.12 5.47 -20.34
C VAL A 119 -28.35 6.79 -20.45
N LEU A 120 -29.07 7.89 -20.69
CA LEU A 120 -28.51 9.23 -20.59
C LEU A 120 -28.01 9.43 -19.15
N VAL A 121 -26.75 9.83 -19.01
CA VAL A 121 -26.18 10.35 -17.76
C VAL A 121 -25.70 11.76 -18.11
N SER A 122 -26.31 12.79 -17.51
CA SER A 122 -25.87 14.16 -17.74
C SER A 122 -24.47 14.38 -17.14
N GLY A 123 -23.56 15.03 -17.89
CA GLY A 123 -22.28 15.53 -17.36
C GLY A 123 -20.99 14.79 -17.75
N LYS A 124 -21.03 13.66 -18.46
CA LYS A 124 -19.81 13.06 -19.09
C LYS A 124 -20.13 12.60 -20.51
N SER A 125 -20.11 13.51 -21.48
CA SER A 125 -20.39 13.20 -22.88
C SER A 125 -19.40 12.15 -23.43
N GLY A 126 -19.90 10.93 -23.72
CA GLY A 126 -19.33 10.04 -24.75
C GLY A 126 -18.45 8.85 -24.34
N LYS A 127 -18.21 8.56 -23.04
CA LYS A 127 -17.23 7.51 -22.64
C LYS A 127 -17.78 6.19 -22.07
N TYR A 128 -19.05 6.13 -21.64
CA TYR A 128 -19.64 4.96 -20.96
C TYR A 128 -21.11 4.76 -21.37
N ASP A 129 -21.56 3.50 -21.39
CA ASP A 129 -22.94 3.12 -21.75
C ASP A 129 -23.94 3.26 -20.59
N ALA A 130 -23.47 3.24 -19.34
CA ALA A 130 -24.26 3.48 -18.13
C ALA A 130 -23.36 3.79 -16.92
N ALA A 131 -23.93 4.41 -15.87
CA ALA A 131 -23.27 4.63 -14.59
C ALA A 131 -24.20 4.29 -13.41
N PHE A 132 -23.65 3.66 -12.37
CA PHE A 132 -24.40 3.30 -11.16
C PHE A 132 -23.63 3.68 -9.89
N ALA A 133 -24.36 4.18 -8.89
CA ALA A 133 -23.85 4.41 -7.54
C ALA A 133 -24.60 3.54 -6.53
N ILE A 134 -23.86 2.95 -5.60
CA ILE A 134 -24.40 2.10 -4.53
C ILE A 134 -24.77 3.01 -3.35
N ASN A 135 -25.99 2.86 -2.82
CA ASN A 135 -26.37 3.52 -1.57
C ASN A 135 -26.09 2.63 -0.35
N GLU A 136 -26.30 3.20 0.85
CA GLU A 136 -26.06 2.54 2.14
C GLU A 136 -26.80 1.20 2.33
N ASN A 137 -27.88 0.97 1.57
CA ASN A 137 -28.72 -0.23 1.67
C ASN A 137 -28.36 -1.31 0.62
N GLY A 138 -27.24 -1.16 -0.10
CA GLY A 138 -26.84 -2.10 -1.15
C GLY A 138 -27.77 -2.11 -2.36
N THR A 139 -28.53 -1.02 -2.55
CA THR A 139 -29.35 -0.79 -3.74
C THR A 139 -28.66 0.20 -4.67
N PHE A 140 -28.76 -0.05 -5.97
CA PHE A 140 -28.19 0.84 -6.96
C PHE A 140 -29.16 1.97 -7.25
N THR A 141 -28.70 3.20 -7.11
CA THR A 141 -29.43 4.35 -7.61
C THR A 141 -28.89 4.66 -9.01
N LYS A 142 -29.80 4.60 -10.00
CA LYS A 142 -29.58 5.19 -11.32
C LYS A 142 -29.78 6.69 -11.09
N ASN A 143 -28.70 7.46 -11.03
CA ASN A 143 -28.79 8.81 -10.48
C ASN A 143 -28.37 9.86 -11.49
N ASP A 144 -29.36 10.63 -11.95
CA ASP A 144 -29.22 11.90 -12.67
C ASP A 144 -28.86 13.07 -11.73
N ALA A 145 -28.76 12.87 -10.40
CA ALA A 145 -28.64 13.98 -9.44
C ALA A 145 -27.58 13.84 -8.33
N ILE A 146 -26.77 12.76 -8.28
CA ILE A 146 -25.71 12.60 -7.25
C ILE A 146 -24.29 12.64 -7.86
N PHE A 147 -24.19 13.02 -9.13
CA PHE A 147 -22.92 13.15 -9.85
C PHE A 147 -22.41 14.61 -9.94
N SER A 148 -23.24 15.62 -9.66
CA SER A 148 -22.88 17.03 -9.84
C SER A 148 -22.07 17.64 -8.69
N ASP A 149 -22.25 17.18 -7.45
CA ASP A 149 -21.78 17.95 -6.29
C ASP A 149 -20.38 17.53 -5.79
N ASN A 150 -19.98 16.28 -6.06
CA ASN A 150 -18.61 15.83 -5.79
C ASN A 150 -17.66 16.04 -6.98
N VAL A 151 -18.19 16.35 -8.17
CA VAL A 151 -17.40 16.70 -9.36
C VAL A 151 -17.12 18.20 -9.43
N LYS A 152 -18.07 19.07 -9.04
CA LYS A 152 -17.81 20.52 -8.91
C LYS A 152 -16.62 20.83 -8.00
N ASN A 153 -16.50 20.15 -6.86
CA ASN A 153 -15.39 20.41 -5.91
C ASN A 153 -14.00 19.91 -6.36
N SER A 154 -13.91 18.99 -7.33
CA SER A 154 -12.60 18.59 -7.91
C SER A 154 -12.27 19.34 -9.19
N GLU A 155 -13.27 19.75 -9.97
CA GLU A 155 -13.08 20.52 -11.20
C GLU A 155 -12.82 22.01 -10.92
N ASP A 156 -13.40 22.60 -9.87
CA ASP A 156 -13.16 24.02 -9.50
C ASP A 156 -11.73 24.24 -8.96
N LYS A 157 -11.14 23.25 -8.25
CA LYS A 157 -9.74 23.33 -7.76
C LYS A 157 -8.67 23.09 -8.82
N GLU A 158 -8.99 22.37 -9.89
CA GLU A 158 -8.07 22.16 -11.02
C GLU A 158 -8.23 23.27 -12.09
N ALA A 159 -9.43 23.83 -12.23
CA ALA A 159 -9.71 25.00 -13.07
C ALA A 159 -9.07 26.28 -12.51
N ASP A 160 -9.11 26.51 -11.19
CA ASP A 160 -8.48 27.69 -10.57
C ASP A 160 -6.94 27.64 -10.66
N LEU A 161 -6.32 26.47 -10.49
CA LEU A 161 -4.86 26.31 -10.66
C LEU A 161 -4.41 26.43 -12.12
N ARG A 162 -5.21 25.96 -13.08
CA ARG A 162 -4.90 26.09 -14.51
C ARG A 162 -5.15 27.51 -15.02
N LYS A 163 -6.11 28.23 -14.45
CA LYS A 163 -6.39 29.64 -14.72
C LYS A 163 -5.28 30.53 -14.15
N GLU A 164 -4.79 30.29 -12.94
CA GLU A 164 -3.68 31.05 -12.33
C GLU A 164 -2.33 30.80 -13.05
N ILE A 165 -2.08 29.57 -13.52
CA ILE A 165 -0.87 29.22 -14.31
C ILE A 165 -0.97 29.74 -15.75
N SER A 166 -2.17 29.77 -16.35
CA SER A 166 -2.41 30.36 -17.66
C SER A 166 -2.33 31.89 -17.62
N GLU A 167 -2.85 32.54 -16.58
CA GLU A 167 -2.75 33.98 -16.37
C GLU A 167 -1.29 34.40 -16.14
N LYS A 168 -0.52 33.71 -15.29
CA LYS A 168 0.92 33.98 -15.11
C LYS A 168 1.77 33.67 -16.35
N LYS A 169 1.43 32.64 -17.14
CA LYS A 169 2.12 32.36 -18.42
C LYS A 169 1.73 33.35 -19.52
N THR A 170 0.51 33.87 -19.51
CA THR A 170 0.05 34.87 -20.48
C THR A 170 0.56 36.26 -20.10
N GLU A 171 0.80 36.54 -18.82
CA GLU A 171 1.46 37.74 -18.32
C GLU A 171 2.97 37.72 -18.62
N ILE A 172 3.65 36.58 -18.40
CA ILE A 172 5.05 36.36 -18.81
C ILE A 172 5.22 36.38 -20.33
N ASN A 173 4.27 35.83 -21.10
CA ASN A 173 4.34 35.85 -22.57
C ASN A 173 3.91 37.20 -23.17
N LYS A 174 2.98 37.97 -22.57
CA LYS A 174 2.69 39.35 -22.98
C LYS A 174 3.86 40.29 -22.69
N LEU A 175 4.57 40.08 -21.57
CA LEU A 175 5.84 40.77 -21.27
C LEU A 175 6.97 40.41 -22.25
N ASN A 176 6.94 39.21 -22.86
CA ASN A 176 7.94 38.75 -23.84
C ASN A 176 7.59 39.03 -25.32
N LYS A 177 6.35 39.39 -25.64
CA LYS A 177 5.87 39.50 -27.05
C LYS A 177 5.78 40.94 -27.58
N ASN A 178 6.01 41.94 -26.73
CA ASN A 178 6.08 43.36 -27.11
C ASN A 178 7.52 43.92 -27.06
N LEU A 179 8.53 43.07 -27.12
CA LEU A 179 9.94 43.50 -27.13
C LEU A 179 10.56 43.14 -28.48
N GLY A 180 10.95 44.17 -29.25
CA GLY A 180 11.63 44.02 -30.54
C GLY A 180 13.06 43.45 -30.38
N PRO A 181 13.72 43.05 -31.49
CA PRO A 181 15.11 42.55 -31.47
C PRO A 181 16.08 43.51 -30.75
N ASP A 182 15.84 44.81 -30.88
CA ASP A 182 16.61 45.86 -30.20
C ASP A 182 16.34 45.96 -28.70
N GLU A 183 15.20 45.45 -28.21
CA GLU A 183 14.81 45.51 -26.81
C GLU A 183 15.20 44.26 -26.02
N LYS A 184 15.42 43.12 -26.69
CA LYS A 184 16.07 41.93 -26.11
C LYS A 184 17.55 42.18 -25.83
N THR A 185 18.21 42.97 -26.68
CA THR A 185 19.55 43.51 -26.46
C THR A 185 19.57 44.52 -25.30
N ARG A 186 18.47 45.28 -25.13
CA ARG A 186 18.29 46.28 -24.06
C ARG A 186 17.95 45.70 -22.67
N LEU A 187 17.35 44.51 -22.59
CA LEU A 187 17.12 43.82 -21.32
C LEU A 187 18.40 43.13 -20.81
N ASN A 188 19.20 42.59 -21.73
CA ASN A 188 20.56 42.13 -21.41
C ASN A 188 21.48 43.32 -21.10
N SER A 189 21.29 44.48 -21.75
CA SER A 189 22.00 45.72 -21.42
C SER A 189 21.55 46.36 -20.11
N LYS A 190 20.30 46.20 -19.68
CA LYS A 190 19.82 46.67 -18.35
C LYS A 190 20.26 45.76 -17.21
N TYR A 191 20.36 44.45 -17.42
CA TYR A 191 20.92 43.51 -16.44
C TYR A 191 22.45 43.66 -16.35
N GLN A 192 23.13 43.94 -17.47
CA GLN A 192 24.54 44.34 -17.53
C GLN A 192 24.76 45.77 -17.00
N GLN A 193 23.86 46.74 -17.23
CA GLN A 193 23.91 48.08 -16.61
C GLN A 193 23.64 48.02 -15.13
N ALA A 194 22.77 47.14 -14.64
CA ALA A 194 22.59 46.91 -13.21
C ALA A 194 23.81 46.23 -12.57
N LEU A 195 24.49 45.33 -13.29
CA LEU A 195 25.80 44.78 -12.88
C LEU A 195 26.91 45.83 -12.90
N ILE A 196 26.93 46.72 -13.91
CA ILE A 196 27.87 47.85 -14.03
C ILE A 196 27.55 48.96 -13.01
N GLU A 197 26.28 49.20 -12.65
CA GLU A 197 25.84 50.11 -11.58
C GLU A 197 26.06 49.49 -10.19
N ILE A 198 25.99 48.17 -10.05
CA ILE A 198 26.37 47.46 -8.81
C ILE A 198 27.89 47.43 -8.66
N GLU A 199 28.65 47.23 -9.74
CA GLU A 199 30.11 47.34 -9.77
C GLU A 199 30.57 48.80 -9.63
N SER A 200 29.85 49.79 -10.18
CA SER A 200 30.11 51.22 -9.98
C SER A 200 29.67 51.70 -8.60
N MET A 201 28.62 51.13 -7.99
CA MET A 201 28.25 51.39 -6.59
C MET A 201 29.23 50.70 -5.61
N LEU A 202 29.80 49.55 -5.96
CA LEU A 202 30.89 48.91 -5.22
C LEU A 202 32.20 49.70 -5.36
N SER A 203 32.53 50.21 -6.55
CA SER A 203 33.69 51.08 -6.77
C SER A 203 33.51 52.47 -6.17
N LEU A 204 32.29 53.03 -6.16
CA LEU A 204 31.93 54.27 -5.46
C LEU A 204 31.98 54.09 -3.95
N SER A 205 31.60 52.92 -3.41
CA SER A 205 31.72 52.61 -1.98
C SER A 205 33.19 52.45 -1.53
N GLU A 206 34.05 51.86 -2.37
CA GLU A 206 35.51 51.79 -2.15
C GLU A 206 36.19 53.14 -2.36
N GLN A 207 35.77 53.92 -3.35
CA GLN A 207 36.25 55.29 -3.59
C GLN A 207 35.79 56.25 -2.51
N GLU A 208 34.56 56.15 -1.99
CA GLU A 208 34.09 56.94 -0.84
C GLU A 208 34.82 56.55 0.45
N ALA A 209 35.11 55.26 0.66
CA ALA A 209 35.91 54.82 1.82
C ALA A 209 37.37 55.31 1.69
N LYS A 210 37.97 55.21 0.49
CA LYS A 210 39.30 55.78 0.19
C LYS A 210 39.29 57.30 0.29
N LEU A 211 38.22 57.99 -0.11
CA LEU A 211 38.10 59.45 -0.05
C LEU A 211 37.93 59.90 1.39
N ILE A 212 37.11 59.23 2.22
CA ILE A 212 36.96 59.52 3.65
C ILE A 212 38.27 59.26 4.39
N ILE A 213 38.98 58.18 4.08
CA ILE A 213 40.29 57.86 4.70
C ILE A 213 41.39 58.78 4.21
N THR A 214 41.44 59.12 2.92
CA THR A 214 42.40 60.08 2.36
C THR A 214 42.14 61.48 2.88
N THR A 215 40.87 61.88 3.03
CA THR A 215 40.47 63.15 3.65
C THR A 215 40.80 63.18 5.14
N ALA A 216 40.64 62.06 5.86
CA ALA A 216 41.07 61.94 7.25
C ALA A 216 42.61 61.96 7.37
N LYS A 217 43.35 61.27 6.49
CA LYS A 217 44.82 61.30 6.40
C LYS A 217 45.32 62.73 6.13
N LEU A 218 44.77 63.42 5.12
CA LEU A 218 45.13 64.80 4.78
C LEU A 218 44.84 65.79 5.92
N LYS A 219 43.64 65.75 6.52
CA LYS A 219 43.31 66.63 7.67
C LYS A 219 44.12 66.31 8.92
N SER A 220 44.46 65.04 9.15
CA SER A 220 45.35 64.64 10.26
C SER A 220 46.79 65.11 10.05
N ALA A 221 47.29 65.07 8.81
CA ALA A 221 48.62 65.57 8.43
C ALA A 221 48.72 67.10 8.52
N GLU A 222 47.64 67.81 8.15
CA GLU A 222 47.52 69.27 8.28
C GLU A 222 47.54 69.71 9.76
N ILE A 223 46.83 69.00 10.64
CA ILE A 223 46.85 69.23 12.09
C ILE A 223 48.22 68.84 12.69
N LEU A 224 48.85 67.76 12.23
CA LEU A 224 50.20 67.36 12.62
C LEU A 224 51.24 68.41 12.22
N ALA A 225 51.12 69.01 11.03
CA ALA A 225 51.98 70.09 10.58
C ALA A 225 51.77 71.37 11.42
N GLU A 226 50.53 71.76 11.70
CA GLU A 226 50.22 72.89 12.59
C GLU A 226 50.69 72.66 14.04
N ALA A 227 50.63 71.42 14.54
CA ALA A 227 51.11 71.06 15.87
C ALA A 227 52.65 70.98 15.94
N TYR A 228 53.31 70.48 14.89
CA TYR A 228 54.78 70.45 14.79
C TYR A 228 55.37 71.87 14.75
N PHE A 229 54.71 72.83 14.08
CA PHE A 229 55.17 74.21 14.00
C PHE A 229 54.99 75.03 15.31
N LYS A 230 54.40 74.45 16.36
CA LYS A 230 54.25 75.08 17.69
C LYS A 230 54.87 74.29 18.85
N ILE A 231 55.68 73.28 18.56
CA ILE A 231 56.56 72.66 19.56
C ILE A 231 57.95 73.27 19.33
N PRO A 232 58.55 74.00 20.30
CA PRO A 232 59.91 74.48 20.18
C PRO A 232 60.84 73.29 19.89
N ASP A 233 61.78 73.50 18.98
CA ASP A 233 62.83 72.55 18.65
C ASP A 233 63.68 72.29 19.89
N ILE A 234 63.34 71.26 20.68
CA ILE A 234 64.24 70.72 21.70
C ILE A 234 65.10 69.68 20.98
N SER A 235 66.04 70.17 20.18
CA SER A 235 67.14 69.36 19.68
C SER A 235 68.11 69.10 20.84
N GLU A 236 68.53 67.84 20.98
CA GLU A 236 69.67 67.48 21.83
C GLU A 236 70.90 68.26 21.36
N ASN A 237 71.28 69.33 22.06
CA ASN A 237 72.36 69.25 23.05
C ASN A 237 72.76 70.60 23.65
N SER A 238 72.37 70.76 24.92
CA SER A 238 73.11 71.38 26.03
C SER A 238 73.57 72.85 25.98
N LYS A 239 73.07 73.57 26.98
CA LYS A 239 73.57 74.84 27.59
C LYS A 239 73.30 76.12 26.82
N GLU A 240 72.05 76.60 26.91
CA GLU A 240 71.75 78.01 27.20
C GLU A 240 70.30 78.15 27.68
N ASN A 241 70.15 78.52 28.96
CA ASN A 241 68.89 78.65 29.68
C ASN A 241 68.34 80.07 29.52
N GLN A 242 67.09 80.23 29.05
CA GLN A 242 65.99 80.92 29.74
C GLN A 242 64.74 81.09 28.86
N ALA A 243 63.58 80.81 29.46
CA ALA A 243 62.19 81.03 28.99
C ALA A 243 61.55 79.96 28.07
N TYR A 244 61.09 78.84 28.67
CA TYR A 244 59.73 78.29 28.52
C TYR A 244 59.61 77.03 29.41
N SER A 245 59.48 77.22 30.73
CA SER A 245 59.11 76.13 31.63
C SER A 245 57.58 75.93 31.59
N LEU A 246 57.10 74.92 30.87
CA LEU A 246 55.76 74.36 31.08
C LEU A 246 55.66 73.86 32.53
N ASN A 247 54.83 74.51 33.34
CA ASN A 247 54.77 74.26 34.78
C ASN A 247 53.85 73.05 35.08
N LYS A 248 54.32 72.05 35.84
CA LYS A 248 53.57 70.83 36.24
C LYS A 248 52.25 71.13 36.99
N ALA A 249 52.06 72.36 37.46
CA ALA A 249 50.85 72.82 38.12
C ALA A 249 49.64 72.96 37.15
N ASP A 250 49.88 73.31 35.89
CA ASP A 250 48.80 73.55 34.92
C ASP A 250 48.20 72.24 34.37
N LEU A 251 49.04 71.21 34.17
CA LEU A 251 48.62 69.86 33.80
C LEU A 251 47.68 69.22 34.86
N LYS A 252 47.93 69.50 36.14
CA LYS A 252 47.15 68.96 37.27
C LYS A 252 45.77 69.62 37.43
N ARG A 253 45.59 70.88 37.00
CA ARG A 253 44.30 71.61 37.07
C ARG A 253 43.25 71.09 36.10
N VAL A 254 43.66 70.43 35.02
CA VAL A 254 42.78 69.87 33.97
C VAL A 254 42.54 68.37 34.10
N GLY A 255 43.11 67.74 35.14
CA GLY A 255 43.00 66.30 35.36
C GLY A 255 43.84 65.42 34.42
N ILE A 256 44.80 66.00 33.68
CA ILE A 256 45.64 65.30 32.70
C ILE A 256 46.90 64.73 33.40
N LYS A 257 47.17 63.43 33.23
CA LYS A 257 48.36 62.74 33.75
C LYS A 257 49.42 62.63 32.64
N ASP A 258 50.71 62.60 32.98
CA ASP A 258 51.83 62.48 32.00
C ASP A 258 51.71 61.25 31.08
N LYS A 259 51.00 60.21 31.53
CA LYS A 259 50.70 58.98 30.75
C LYS A 259 49.59 59.13 29.70
N ASP A 260 48.88 60.26 29.68
CA ASP A 260 47.78 60.53 28.75
C ASP A 260 48.30 61.11 27.42
N PHE A 261 49.57 61.48 27.36
CA PHE A 261 50.27 61.83 26.12
C PHE A 261 50.95 60.60 25.52
N TYR A 262 50.67 60.32 24.24
CA TYR A 262 51.38 59.28 23.52
C TYR A 262 52.85 59.66 23.36
N ASN A 263 53.74 58.77 23.78
CA ASN A 263 55.17 58.93 23.55
C ASN A 263 55.45 58.81 22.04
N ARG A 264 56.41 59.57 21.49
CA ARG A 264 56.76 59.61 20.05
C ARG A 264 57.02 58.19 19.48
N LYS A 265 57.46 57.26 20.33
CA LYS A 265 57.69 55.83 20.02
C LYS A 265 56.39 55.05 19.72
N ASP A 266 55.29 55.33 20.41
CA ASP A 266 54.02 54.61 20.22
C ASP A 266 53.34 55.00 18.91
N ILE A 267 53.37 56.28 18.56
CA ILE A 267 52.86 56.79 17.26
C ILE A 267 53.64 56.18 16.10
N LYS A 268 54.98 56.11 16.22
CA LYS A 268 55.84 55.47 15.21
C LYS A 268 55.51 53.99 15.03
N LYS A 269 55.24 53.27 16.13
CA LYS A 269 54.84 51.85 16.09
C LYS A 269 53.48 51.63 15.40
N TYR A 270 52.52 52.52 15.61
CA TYR A 270 51.24 52.48 14.90
C TYR A 270 51.40 52.75 13.40
N GLN A 271 52.22 53.74 13.03
CA GLN A 271 52.52 54.05 11.63
C GLN A 271 53.21 52.89 10.90
N GLU A 272 54.19 52.26 11.54
CA GLU A 272 54.87 51.06 11.01
C GLU A 272 53.90 49.87 10.85
N THR A 273 52.97 49.69 11.79
CA THR A 273 51.95 48.63 11.73
C THR A 273 50.94 48.88 10.60
N ILE A 274 50.50 50.12 10.42
CA ILE A 274 49.60 50.52 9.33
C ILE A 274 50.30 50.34 7.98
N GLN A 275 51.58 50.74 7.83
CA GLN A 275 52.34 50.52 6.59
C GLN A 275 52.45 49.03 6.23
N LYS A 276 52.73 48.16 7.20
CA LYS A 276 52.78 46.70 6.97
C LYS A 276 51.43 46.11 6.56
N LEU A 277 50.34 46.61 7.14
CA LEU A 277 48.99 46.18 6.79
C LEU A 277 48.54 46.74 5.43
N GLU A 278 48.95 47.96 5.06
CA GLU A 278 48.66 48.60 3.77
C GLU A 278 49.22 47.78 2.60
N GLN A 279 50.45 47.27 2.75
CA GLN A 279 51.09 46.40 1.76
C GLN A 279 50.34 45.08 1.53
N ASN A 280 49.54 44.63 2.49
CA ASN A 280 48.77 43.39 2.42
C ASN A 280 47.27 43.62 2.16
N ALA A 281 46.79 44.85 2.26
CA ALA A 281 45.37 45.21 2.15
C ALA A 281 44.75 44.87 0.78
N ASN A 282 45.56 44.77 -0.28
CA ASN A 282 45.09 44.47 -1.64
C ASN A 282 44.96 42.97 -1.94
N LYS A 283 45.32 42.07 -1.01
CA LYS A 283 45.38 40.62 -1.26
C LYS A 283 44.05 39.90 -1.03
N THR A 284 43.32 40.25 0.02
CA THR A 284 41.99 39.69 0.29
C THR A 284 41.06 40.75 0.90
N LYS A 285 39.75 40.58 0.72
CA LYS A 285 38.74 41.45 1.35
C LYS A 285 38.86 41.46 2.88
N LYS A 286 39.33 40.36 3.48
CA LYS A 286 39.59 40.23 4.92
C LYS A 286 40.80 41.06 5.36
N ASP A 287 41.87 41.07 4.57
CA ASP A 287 43.08 41.86 4.85
C ASP A 287 42.83 43.37 4.67
N SER A 288 42.04 43.74 3.65
CA SER A 288 41.55 45.11 3.47
C SER A 288 40.75 45.60 4.68
N LEU A 289 39.81 44.78 5.16
CA LEU A 289 38.97 45.09 6.33
C LEU A 289 39.80 45.19 7.62
N LEU A 290 40.82 44.35 7.77
CA LEU A 290 41.77 44.40 8.88
C LEU A 290 42.60 45.69 8.86
N TYR A 291 43.10 46.09 7.68
CA TYR A 291 43.79 47.37 7.50
C TYR A 291 42.89 48.56 7.87
N LEU A 292 41.65 48.58 7.37
CA LEU A 292 40.66 49.62 7.66
C LEU A 292 40.36 49.72 9.17
N ARG A 293 40.20 48.58 9.86
CA ARG A 293 39.99 48.54 11.32
C ARG A 293 41.16 49.18 12.07
N PHE A 294 42.39 48.87 11.67
CA PHE A 294 43.59 49.44 12.30
C PHE A 294 43.74 50.95 12.03
N VAL A 295 43.42 51.42 10.83
CA VAL A 295 43.42 52.85 10.48
C VAL A 295 42.38 53.62 11.29
N VAL A 296 41.15 53.10 11.40
CA VAL A 296 40.08 53.73 12.19
C VAL A 296 40.47 53.81 13.67
N LYS A 297 41.03 52.73 14.24
CA LYS A 297 41.52 52.71 15.62
C LYS A 297 42.63 53.73 15.86
N PHE A 298 43.58 53.86 14.94
CA PHE A 298 44.63 54.87 15.04
C PHE A 298 44.07 56.29 15.03
N ASN A 299 43.11 56.57 14.14
CA ASN A 299 42.46 57.88 14.08
C ASN A 299 41.68 58.21 15.35
N GLU A 300 41.07 57.23 16.02
CA GLU A 300 40.44 57.45 17.33
C GLU A 300 41.44 57.86 18.41
N GLU A 301 42.55 57.13 18.52
CA GLU A 301 43.58 57.45 19.51
C GLU A 301 44.23 58.81 19.21
N PHE A 302 44.39 59.15 17.93
CA PHE A 302 44.83 60.48 17.51
C PHE A 302 43.82 61.58 17.86
N VAL A 303 42.52 61.38 17.62
CA VAL A 303 41.49 62.36 18.01
C VAL A 303 41.47 62.58 19.52
N LYS A 304 41.68 61.53 20.33
CA LYS A 304 41.82 61.66 21.80
C LYS A 304 43.02 62.54 22.18
N SER A 305 44.17 62.36 21.53
CA SER A 305 45.35 63.18 21.82
C SER A 305 45.17 64.65 21.42
N VAL A 306 44.53 64.91 20.27
CA VAL A 306 44.21 66.29 19.84
C VAL A 306 43.18 66.94 20.79
N LYS A 307 42.21 66.18 21.33
CA LYS A 307 41.27 66.69 22.35
C LYS A 307 41.98 67.07 23.66
N LEU A 308 42.96 66.27 24.09
CA LEU A 308 43.79 66.59 25.25
C LEU A 308 44.58 67.89 25.04
N GLN A 309 45.12 68.08 23.83
CA GLN A 309 45.83 69.31 23.47
C GLN A 309 44.89 70.52 23.43
N LEU A 310 43.68 70.39 22.87
CA LEU A 310 42.67 71.45 22.91
C LEU A 310 42.22 71.81 24.33
N ALA A 311 42.17 70.83 25.24
CA ALA A 311 41.84 71.09 26.64
C ALA A 311 42.94 71.89 27.38
N LEU A 312 44.18 71.82 26.91
CA LEU A 312 45.29 72.64 27.41
C LEU A 312 45.30 74.03 26.77
N ASP A 313 45.07 74.11 25.46
CA ASP A 313 45.00 75.40 24.75
C ASP A 313 43.83 76.26 25.26
N SER A 314 42.71 75.64 25.70
CA SER A 314 41.56 76.36 26.28
C SER A 314 41.85 77.03 27.62
N ILE A 315 42.84 76.54 28.37
CA ILE A 315 43.27 77.12 29.65
C ILE A 315 44.21 78.30 29.44
N ASN A 316 44.97 78.27 28.34
CA ASN A 316 45.94 79.31 28.00
C ASN A 316 45.35 80.45 27.15
N ALA A 317 44.09 80.33 26.71
CA ALA A 317 43.42 81.31 25.87
C ALA A 317 43.08 82.60 26.65
N LYS A 318 43.65 83.74 26.22
CA LYS A 318 43.46 85.05 26.89
C LYS A 318 42.69 86.06 26.04
N SER A 319 42.54 85.84 24.73
CA SER A 319 41.82 86.72 23.79
C SER A 319 40.54 86.09 23.23
N ASP A 320 39.54 86.89 22.88
CA ASP A 320 38.31 86.41 22.22
C ASP A 320 38.58 85.81 20.83
N LYS A 321 39.67 86.22 20.18
CA LYS A 321 40.15 85.64 18.91
C LYS A 321 40.68 84.20 19.09
N ASP A 322 41.30 83.91 20.24
CA ASP A 322 41.78 82.56 20.59
C ASP A 322 40.59 81.62 20.86
N LYS A 323 39.55 82.12 21.53
CA LYS A 323 38.30 81.37 21.79
C LYS A 323 37.57 81.02 20.50
N GLU A 324 37.51 81.92 19.52
CA GLU A 324 36.91 81.65 18.21
C GLU A 324 37.68 80.57 17.43
N GLN A 325 39.02 80.60 17.47
CA GLN A 325 39.87 79.59 16.83
C GLN A 325 39.72 78.21 17.50
N LEU A 326 39.61 78.16 18.82
CA LEU A 326 39.32 76.94 19.58
C LEU A 326 37.94 76.35 19.22
N LEU A 327 36.92 77.19 19.06
CA LEU A 327 35.58 76.74 18.66
C LEU A 327 35.60 76.12 17.25
N LYS A 328 36.32 76.73 16.30
CA LYS A 328 36.54 76.16 14.95
C LYS A 328 37.30 74.84 14.97
N ARG A 329 38.29 74.68 15.85
CA ARG A 329 39.01 73.41 16.01
C ARG A 329 38.13 72.33 16.65
N LYS A 330 37.33 72.67 17.65
CA LYS A 330 36.38 71.76 18.30
C LYS A 330 35.32 71.22 17.32
N SER A 331 34.75 72.07 16.46
CA SER A 331 33.78 71.64 15.44
C SER A 331 34.40 70.75 14.36
N LYS A 332 35.64 71.03 13.95
CA LYS A 332 36.42 70.14 13.05
C LYS A 332 36.64 68.76 13.66
N ILE A 333 36.96 68.67 14.95
CA ILE A 333 37.12 67.39 15.64
C ILE A 333 35.80 66.63 15.73
N GLU A 334 34.70 67.29 16.10
CA GLU A 334 33.38 66.63 16.15
C GLU A 334 32.99 66.06 14.77
N THR A 335 33.34 66.75 13.70
CA THR A 335 33.14 66.26 12.32
C THR A 335 33.96 65.01 12.04
N ILE A 336 35.24 64.96 12.47
CA ILE A 336 36.11 63.79 12.31
C ILE A 336 35.59 62.60 13.14
N GLU A 337 35.09 62.83 14.35
CA GLU A 337 34.50 61.76 15.18
C GLU A 337 33.28 61.14 14.51
N LYS A 338 32.38 61.96 13.94
CA LYS A 338 31.25 61.48 13.16
C LYS A 338 31.69 60.65 11.95
N LEU A 339 32.78 61.01 11.27
CA LEU A 339 33.34 60.24 10.16
C LEU A 339 33.94 58.90 10.62
N ILE A 340 34.62 58.87 11.76
CA ILE A 340 35.17 57.66 12.37
C ILE A 340 34.04 56.70 12.78
N GLU A 341 33.01 57.19 13.45
CA GLU A 341 31.79 56.44 13.81
C GLU A 341 31.13 55.82 12.57
N LYS A 342 30.97 56.61 11.50
CA LYS A 342 30.43 56.13 10.22
C LYS A 342 31.31 55.04 9.60
N ALA A 343 32.63 55.19 9.65
CA ALA A 343 33.58 54.19 9.14
C ALA A 343 33.51 52.88 9.93
N LYS A 344 33.42 52.93 11.27
CA LYS A 344 33.24 51.74 12.13
C LYS A 344 31.97 50.98 11.77
N SER A 345 30.85 51.70 11.67
CA SER A 345 29.57 51.10 11.32
C SER A 345 29.65 50.36 9.98
N LYS A 346 30.30 50.97 8.97
CA LYS A 346 30.50 50.36 7.64
C LYS A 346 31.39 49.11 7.69
N ILE A 347 32.45 49.11 8.50
CA ILE A 347 33.34 47.95 8.71
C ILE A 347 32.57 46.78 9.35
N ASN A 348 31.81 47.05 10.41
CA ASN A 348 31.02 46.01 11.09
C ASN A 348 29.97 45.39 10.17
N LEU A 349 29.31 46.19 9.32
CA LEU A 349 28.38 45.69 8.31
C LEU A 349 29.08 44.73 7.33
N GLN A 350 30.29 45.08 6.87
CA GLN A 350 31.07 44.23 5.98
C GLN A 350 31.56 42.93 6.66
N GLU A 351 31.91 42.97 7.95
CA GLU A 351 32.25 41.78 8.74
C GLU A 351 31.06 40.81 8.80
N MET A 352 29.87 41.31 9.14
CA MET A 352 28.63 40.52 9.19
C MET A 352 28.27 39.92 7.83
N GLU A 353 28.44 40.66 6.73
CA GLU A 353 28.22 40.13 5.37
C GLU A 353 29.15 38.95 5.04
N ILE A 354 30.43 39.05 5.41
CA ILE A 354 31.41 37.98 5.16
C ILE A 354 31.08 36.74 5.99
N GLU A 355 30.74 36.92 7.28
CA GLU A 355 30.33 35.81 8.16
C GLU A 355 29.09 35.10 7.62
N ASN A 356 28.07 35.85 7.19
CA ASN A 356 26.86 35.29 6.59
C ASN A 356 27.15 34.51 5.30
N LYS A 357 28.04 35.02 4.43
CA LYS A 357 28.44 34.31 3.20
C LYS A 357 29.16 32.99 3.52
N ASN A 358 30.06 32.97 4.49
CA ASN A 358 30.75 31.74 4.90
C ASN A 358 29.79 30.70 5.48
N LEU A 359 28.82 31.15 6.28
CA LEU A 359 27.78 30.29 6.84
C LEU A 359 26.88 29.70 5.74
N MET A 360 26.47 30.50 4.75
CA MET A 360 25.74 30.01 3.57
C MET A 360 26.53 28.97 2.77
N LEU A 361 27.84 29.20 2.58
CA LEU A 361 28.71 28.25 1.88
C LEU A 361 28.79 26.90 2.63
N LEU A 362 28.98 26.93 3.95
CA LEU A 362 29.06 25.73 4.78
C LEU A 362 27.77 24.90 4.76
N PHE A 363 26.61 25.57 4.82
CA PHE A 363 25.31 24.91 4.65
C PHE A 363 25.13 24.31 3.25
N SER A 364 25.61 25.00 2.21
CA SER A 364 25.54 24.51 0.83
C SER A 364 26.37 23.23 0.64
N ILE A 365 27.59 23.20 1.17
CA ILE A 365 28.47 22.02 1.12
C ILE A 365 27.86 20.86 1.93
N SER A 366 27.36 21.14 3.13
CA SER A 366 26.73 20.13 3.98
C SER A 366 25.47 19.55 3.33
N GLY A 367 24.66 20.39 2.68
CA GLY A 367 23.49 19.97 1.91
C GLY A 367 23.87 19.07 0.73
N LEU A 368 24.90 19.45 -0.04
CA LEU A 368 25.39 18.62 -1.14
C LEU A 368 25.86 17.24 -0.67
N LEU A 369 26.64 17.19 0.42
CA LEU A 369 27.11 15.94 1.01
C LEU A 369 25.94 15.05 1.46
N PHE A 370 24.92 15.66 2.07
CA PHE A 370 23.69 14.96 2.47
C PHE A 370 22.97 14.35 1.26
N PHE A 371 22.82 15.09 0.16
CA PHE A 371 22.20 14.58 -1.06
C PHE A 371 22.99 13.43 -1.69
N ILE A 372 24.32 13.48 -1.66
CA ILE A 372 25.18 12.40 -2.16
C ILE A 372 24.97 11.12 -1.33
N VAL A 373 24.98 11.22 0.00
CA VAL A 373 24.74 10.06 0.89
C VAL A 373 23.33 9.49 0.67
N LEU A 374 22.33 10.37 0.61
CA LEU A 374 20.95 9.97 0.34
C LEU A 374 20.82 9.25 -1.01
N PHE A 375 21.47 9.76 -2.06
CA PHE A 375 21.50 9.14 -3.38
C PHE A 375 22.12 7.75 -3.33
N VAL A 376 23.26 7.58 -2.64
CA VAL A 376 23.92 6.27 -2.49
C VAL A 376 23.00 5.27 -1.76
N VAL A 377 22.34 5.69 -0.67
CA VAL A 377 21.41 4.82 0.07
C VAL A 377 20.22 4.41 -0.80
N VAL A 378 19.58 5.37 -1.48
CA VAL A 378 18.45 5.11 -2.39
C VAL A 378 18.88 4.19 -3.52
N TYR A 379 20.05 4.42 -4.12
CA TYR A 379 20.57 3.59 -5.21
C TYR A 379 20.89 2.15 -4.75
N ARG A 380 21.50 1.98 -3.58
CA ARG A 380 21.74 0.64 -2.99
C ARG A 380 20.44 -0.09 -2.72
N ASN A 381 19.45 0.59 -2.15
CA ASN A 381 18.14 0.01 -1.87
C ASN A 381 17.39 -0.34 -3.16
N TYR A 382 17.44 0.53 -4.18
CA TYR A 382 16.87 0.26 -5.49
C TYR A 382 17.49 -0.99 -6.14
N ARG A 383 18.82 -1.11 -6.11
CA ARG A 383 19.54 -2.27 -6.66
C ARG A 383 19.22 -3.55 -5.89
N SER A 384 19.17 -3.48 -4.55
CA SER A 384 18.78 -4.62 -3.70
C SER A 384 17.35 -5.08 -4.01
N LYS A 385 16.40 -4.13 -4.07
CA LYS A 385 14.99 -4.41 -4.39
C LYS A 385 14.83 -5.03 -5.78
N ARG A 386 15.60 -4.58 -6.78
CA ARG A 386 15.62 -5.22 -8.11
C ARG A 386 16.08 -6.67 -8.06
N LYS A 387 17.17 -6.98 -7.34
CA LYS A 387 17.66 -8.36 -7.20
C LYS A 387 16.65 -9.26 -6.48
N THR A 388 16.07 -8.78 -5.39
CA THR A 388 15.04 -9.52 -4.64
C THR A 388 13.80 -9.76 -5.50
N ASN A 389 13.32 -8.75 -6.25
CA ASN A 389 12.20 -8.92 -7.16
C ASN A 389 12.49 -9.92 -8.29
N ALA A 390 13.71 -9.92 -8.84
CA ALA A 390 14.11 -10.91 -9.84
C ALA A 390 14.14 -12.34 -9.26
N ARG A 391 14.67 -12.51 -8.05
CA ARG A 391 14.68 -13.81 -7.35
C ARG A 391 13.27 -14.27 -7.01
N LEU A 392 12.41 -13.39 -6.49
CA LEU A 392 11.01 -13.68 -6.21
C LEU A 392 10.27 -14.09 -7.47
N LYS A 393 10.49 -13.40 -8.60
CA LYS A 393 9.90 -13.76 -9.88
C LYS A 393 10.32 -15.16 -10.32
N PHE A 394 11.62 -15.46 -10.26
CA PHE A 394 12.13 -16.79 -10.60
C PHE A 394 11.55 -17.88 -9.69
N GLN A 395 11.49 -17.64 -8.38
CA GLN A 395 10.89 -18.59 -7.43
C GLN A 395 9.40 -18.80 -7.69
N ASN A 396 8.65 -17.74 -8.01
CA ASN A 396 7.24 -17.86 -8.38
C ASN A 396 7.06 -18.68 -9.67
N GLU A 397 7.89 -18.43 -10.69
CA GLU A 397 7.86 -19.21 -11.94
C GLU A 397 8.21 -20.70 -11.71
N GLU A 398 9.15 -21.01 -10.81
CA GLU A 398 9.45 -22.40 -10.42
C GLU A 398 8.31 -23.05 -9.65
N ILE A 399 7.69 -22.33 -8.70
CA ILE A 399 6.53 -22.81 -7.94
C ILE A 399 5.36 -23.07 -8.89
N GLU A 400 5.05 -22.14 -9.80
CA GLU A 400 3.98 -22.32 -10.79
C GLU A 400 4.22 -23.55 -11.67
N LYS A 401 5.46 -23.78 -12.14
CA LYS A 401 5.82 -24.98 -12.90
C LYS A 401 5.62 -26.26 -12.09
N LYS A 402 6.05 -26.28 -10.82
CA LYS A 402 5.88 -27.44 -9.92
C LYS A 402 4.41 -27.70 -9.60
N THR A 403 3.65 -26.67 -9.27
CA THR A 403 2.21 -26.75 -9.01
C THR A 403 1.47 -27.26 -10.24
N LYS A 404 1.80 -26.78 -11.45
CA LYS A 404 1.22 -27.29 -12.69
C LYS A 404 1.46 -28.80 -12.84
N LYS A 405 2.71 -29.27 -12.67
CA LYS A 405 3.03 -30.70 -12.75
C LYS A 405 2.24 -31.53 -11.73
N ILE A 406 2.12 -31.05 -10.49
CA ILE A 406 1.34 -31.72 -9.45
C ILE A 406 -0.15 -31.81 -9.86
N ILE A 407 -0.73 -30.70 -10.31
CA ILE A 407 -2.13 -30.68 -10.76
C ILE A 407 -2.34 -31.63 -11.95
N ASP A 408 -1.42 -31.65 -12.92
CA ASP A 408 -1.47 -32.55 -14.08
C ASP A 408 -1.43 -34.02 -13.63
N SER A 409 -0.57 -34.38 -12.67
CA SER A 409 -0.52 -35.73 -12.09
C SER A 409 -1.79 -36.11 -11.33
N ILE A 410 -2.37 -35.18 -10.56
CA ILE A 410 -3.63 -35.45 -9.84
C ILE A 410 -4.80 -35.57 -10.83
N ASN A 411 -4.82 -34.79 -11.91
CA ASN A 411 -5.81 -34.95 -12.98
C ASN A 411 -5.70 -36.31 -13.67
N TYR A 412 -4.48 -36.83 -13.86
CA TYR A 412 -4.29 -38.19 -14.37
C TYR A 412 -4.82 -39.24 -13.38
N ALA A 413 -4.56 -39.07 -12.07
CA ALA A 413 -5.13 -39.93 -11.03
C ALA A 413 -6.67 -39.92 -11.05
N ARG A 414 -7.30 -38.76 -11.31
CA ARG A 414 -8.74 -38.66 -11.50
C ARG A 414 -9.23 -39.50 -12.67
N THR A 415 -8.52 -39.50 -13.80
CA THR A 415 -8.88 -40.36 -14.95
C THR A 415 -8.87 -41.84 -14.56
N ILE A 416 -7.87 -42.28 -13.79
CA ILE A 416 -7.81 -43.66 -13.27
C ILE A 416 -8.99 -43.94 -12.33
N GLN A 417 -9.27 -43.04 -11.38
CA GLN A 417 -10.38 -43.18 -10.45
C GLN A 417 -11.72 -43.23 -11.18
N GLN A 418 -11.93 -42.40 -12.21
CA GLN A 418 -13.16 -42.43 -13.00
C GLN A 418 -13.34 -43.74 -13.78
N ALA A 419 -12.23 -44.35 -14.22
CA ALA A 419 -12.29 -45.62 -14.95
C ALA A 419 -12.71 -46.82 -14.08
N ILE A 420 -12.53 -46.75 -12.75
CA ILE A 420 -12.97 -47.81 -11.83
C ILE A 420 -14.42 -47.64 -11.35
N LEU A 421 -15.03 -46.47 -11.58
CA LEU A 421 -16.42 -46.22 -11.19
C LEU A 421 -17.39 -46.90 -12.17
N PRO A 422 -18.51 -47.46 -11.69
CA PRO A 422 -19.53 -48.01 -12.57
C PRO A 422 -20.06 -46.98 -13.56
N ILE A 423 -20.15 -47.38 -14.83
CA ILE A 423 -20.75 -46.57 -15.88
C ILE A 423 -22.26 -46.51 -15.64
N LYS A 424 -22.84 -45.30 -15.61
CA LYS A 424 -24.28 -45.08 -15.34
C LYS A 424 -25.18 -45.92 -16.26
N THR A 425 -24.83 -46.06 -17.53
CA THR A 425 -25.60 -46.87 -18.49
C THR A 425 -25.70 -48.35 -18.12
N ASN A 426 -24.77 -48.90 -17.33
CA ASN A 426 -24.89 -50.26 -16.81
C ASN A 426 -25.85 -50.36 -15.63
N ILE A 427 -26.00 -49.29 -14.85
CA ILE A 427 -26.96 -49.21 -13.75
C ILE A 427 -28.37 -48.99 -14.33
N ASP A 428 -28.49 -48.11 -15.33
CA ASP A 428 -29.75 -47.73 -15.97
C ASP A 428 -30.45 -48.90 -16.69
N LYS A 429 -29.73 -50.00 -16.97
CA LYS A 429 -30.30 -51.27 -17.47
C LYS A 429 -31.24 -51.93 -16.47
N TYR A 430 -30.99 -51.75 -15.18
CA TYR A 430 -31.71 -52.45 -14.11
C TYR A 430 -32.55 -51.51 -13.26
N PHE A 431 -32.23 -50.21 -13.23
CA PHE A 431 -32.90 -49.24 -12.37
C PHE A 431 -33.04 -47.88 -13.04
N GLU A 432 -34.18 -47.21 -12.81
CA GLU A 432 -34.23 -45.75 -12.94
C GLU A 432 -33.46 -45.16 -11.75
N SER A 433 -32.37 -44.41 -12.00
CA SER A 433 -31.46 -43.94 -10.95
C SER A 433 -30.84 -42.56 -11.24
N PHE A 434 -30.45 -41.86 -10.17
CA PHE A 434 -29.55 -40.70 -10.23
C PHE A 434 -28.30 -40.94 -9.38
N ILE A 435 -27.20 -40.29 -9.75
CA ILE A 435 -25.93 -40.31 -9.03
C ILE A 435 -25.41 -38.88 -8.95
N ILE A 436 -25.36 -38.34 -7.74
CA ILE A 436 -24.67 -37.09 -7.42
C ILE A 436 -23.32 -37.48 -6.85
N PHE A 437 -22.25 -37.20 -7.59
CA PHE A 437 -20.87 -37.47 -7.17
C PHE A 437 -20.06 -36.18 -7.28
N GLN A 438 -19.82 -35.53 -6.15
CA GLN A 438 -19.14 -34.25 -6.05
C GLN A 438 -17.90 -34.39 -5.15
N PRO A 439 -16.73 -34.70 -5.72
CA PRO A 439 -15.47 -34.66 -4.99
C PRO A 439 -15.20 -33.25 -4.44
N LYS A 440 -14.61 -33.18 -3.26
CA LYS A 440 -14.12 -31.95 -2.62
C LYS A 440 -12.93 -31.37 -3.39
N ASP A 441 -11.98 -32.22 -3.73
CA ASP A 441 -10.77 -31.89 -4.50
C ASP A 441 -10.88 -32.44 -5.93
N ILE A 442 -9.76 -32.65 -6.63
CA ILE A 442 -9.74 -33.22 -7.99
C ILE A 442 -10.11 -34.72 -7.99
N VAL A 443 -9.79 -35.41 -6.89
CA VAL A 443 -10.04 -36.85 -6.66
C VAL A 443 -10.73 -37.02 -5.30
N SER A 444 -11.47 -38.12 -5.16
CA SER A 444 -12.40 -38.35 -4.05
C SER A 444 -11.96 -39.50 -3.14
N GLY A 445 -12.23 -39.43 -1.84
CA GLY A 445 -12.28 -40.61 -0.96
C GLY A 445 -13.55 -41.43 -1.18
N ASP A 446 -14.65 -40.76 -1.51
CA ASP A 446 -15.90 -41.43 -1.83
C ASP A 446 -15.83 -42.19 -3.17
N PHE A 447 -16.57 -43.31 -3.25
CA PHE A 447 -16.91 -43.96 -4.51
C PHE A 447 -18.24 -44.72 -4.39
N TYR A 448 -18.82 -45.05 -5.54
CA TYR A 448 -19.99 -45.92 -5.63
C TYR A 448 -19.64 -47.17 -6.42
N TRP A 449 -20.33 -48.27 -6.13
CA TRP A 449 -20.03 -49.59 -6.69
C TRP A 449 -21.32 -50.32 -7.06
N PHE A 450 -21.27 -51.04 -8.18
CA PHE A 450 -22.43 -51.75 -8.73
C PHE A 450 -22.01 -53.03 -9.45
N THR A 451 -22.77 -54.11 -9.22
CA THR A 451 -22.72 -55.32 -10.05
C THR A 451 -24.12 -55.94 -10.14
N HIS A 452 -24.36 -56.73 -11.17
CA HIS A 452 -25.59 -57.51 -11.33
C HIS A 452 -25.27 -58.97 -11.63
N PHE A 453 -25.95 -59.88 -10.93
CA PHE A 453 -25.86 -61.32 -11.12
C PHE A 453 -27.08 -61.84 -11.87
N GLU A 454 -26.94 -62.05 -13.19
CA GLU A 454 -28.02 -62.49 -14.09
C GLU A 454 -28.71 -63.77 -13.60
N LYS A 455 -27.94 -64.77 -13.14
CA LYS A 455 -28.49 -66.08 -12.73
C LYS A 455 -29.43 -65.99 -11.52
N SER A 456 -29.13 -65.12 -10.57
CA SER A 456 -29.94 -64.92 -9.36
C SER A 456 -30.90 -63.73 -9.48
N ASN A 457 -30.81 -62.97 -10.58
CA ASN A 457 -31.51 -61.70 -10.78
C ASN A 457 -31.32 -60.74 -9.59
N THR A 458 -30.08 -60.66 -9.10
CA THR A 458 -29.71 -59.89 -7.91
C THR A 458 -28.70 -58.82 -8.28
N SER A 459 -29.04 -57.57 -7.99
CA SER A 459 -28.12 -56.44 -8.06
C SER A 459 -27.48 -56.18 -6.70
N VAL A 460 -26.22 -55.77 -6.69
CA VAL A 460 -25.54 -55.25 -5.49
C VAL A 460 -25.14 -53.80 -5.76
N PHE A 461 -25.50 -52.90 -4.86
CA PHE A 461 -25.18 -51.48 -4.97
C PHE A 461 -24.59 -50.99 -3.66
N ALA A 462 -23.49 -50.23 -3.72
CA ALA A 462 -22.87 -49.64 -2.56
C ALA A 462 -22.46 -48.18 -2.79
N VAL A 463 -22.54 -47.38 -1.72
CA VAL A 463 -21.92 -46.06 -1.62
C VAL A 463 -20.95 -46.11 -0.44
N ILE A 464 -19.72 -45.70 -0.70
CA ILE A 464 -18.59 -45.84 0.22
C ILE A 464 -17.95 -44.46 0.41
N ASP A 465 -17.62 -44.14 1.65
CA ASP A 465 -16.80 -43.01 2.06
C ASP A 465 -15.53 -43.56 2.72
N CYS A 466 -14.37 -43.22 2.17
CA CYS A 466 -13.08 -43.64 2.70
C CYS A 466 -12.45 -42.54 3.57
N THR A 467 -11.63 -42.96 4.53
CA THR A 467 -10.91 -42.02 5.39
C THR A 467 -10.00 -41.11 4.57
N GLY A 468 -10.19 -39.80 4.75
CA GLY A 468 -9.44 -38.76 4.04
C GLY A 468 -10.04 -38.42 2.69
N HIS A 469 -9.67 -37.26 2.16
CA HIS A 469 -10.09 -36.76 0.85
C HIS A 469 -8.85 -36.47 -0.01
N GLY A 470 -9.05 -36.12 -1.28
CA GLY A 470 -7.95 -35.87 -2.19
C GLY A 470 -7.13 -37.13 -2.45
N VAL A 471 -5.82 -37.00 -2.64
CA VAL A 471 -4.96 -38.10 -3.10
C VAL A 471 -4.97 -39.33 -2.15
N PRO A 472 -4.83 -39.19 -0.82
CA PRO A 472 -4.90 -40.35 0.09
C PRO A 472 -6.25 -41.06 0.06
N GLY A 473 -7.35 -40.30 0.07
CA GLY A 473 -8.70 -40.84 -0.06
C GLY A 473 -8.89 -41.61 -1.37
N ALA A 474 -8.36 -41.07 -2.47
CA ALA A 474 -8.43 -41.73 -3.77
C ALA A 474 -7.74 -43.10 -3.79
N PHE A 475 -6.56 -43.23 -3.18
CA PHE A 475 -5.91 -44.54 -3.04
C PHE A 475 -6.75 -45.52 -2.20
N MET A 476 -7.33 -45.05 -1.10
CA MET A 476 -8.25 -45.85 -0.30
C MET A 476 -9.48 -46.30 -1.09
N SER A 477 -10.05 -45.44 -1.94
CA SER A 477 -11.17 -45.79 -2.82
C SER A 477 -10.80 -46.91 -3.81
N MET A 478 -9.58 -46.89 -4.36
CA MET A 478 -9.09 -47.94 -5.27
C MET A 478 -8.92 -49.28 -4.55
N ILE A 479 -8.35 -49.27 -3.34
CA ILE A 479 -8.21 -50.48 -2.51
C ILE A 479 -9.61 -51.03 -2.16
N GLY A 480 -10.50 -50.18 -1.67
CA GLY A 480 -11.88 -50.56 -1.35
C GLY A 480 -12.64 -51.16 -2.54
N ASN A 481 -12.48 -50.56 -3.73
CA ASN A 481 -13.08 -51.08 -4.96
C ASN A 481 -12.54 -52.47 -5.31
N ARG A 482 -11.21 -52.67 -5.26
CA ARG A 482 -10.59 -53.98 -5.53
C ARG A 482 -11.08 -55.06 -4.56
N LEU A 483 -11.19 -54.72 -3.27
CA LEU A 483 -11.69 -55.64 -2.25
C LEU A 483 -13.16 -55.98 -2.44
N LEU A 484 -14.00 -55.02 -2.87
CA LEU A 484 -15.39 -55.29 -3.23
C LEU A 484 -15.51 -56.23 -4.43
N VAL A 485 -14.65 -56.06 -5.44
CA VAL A 485 -14.59 -57.00 -6.58
C VAL A 485 -14.23 -58.40 -6.10
N GLU A 486 -13.24 -58.53 -5.21
CA GLU A 486 -12.85 -59.82 -4.63
C GLU A 486 -14.01 -60.48 -3.88
N VAL A 487 -14.55 -59.80 -2.87
CA VAL A 487 -15.57 -60.37 -1.98
C VAL A 487 -16.87 -60.67 -2.73
N VAL A 488 -17.33 -59.77 -3.59
CA VAL A 488 -18.64 -59.90 -4.23
C VAL A 488 -18.54 -60.64 -5.56
N ASN A 489 -17.62 -60.25 -6.45
CA ASN A 489 -17.57 -60.83 -7.79
C ASN A 489 -16.76 -62.13 -7.85
N GLU A 490 -15.69 -62.29 -7.08
CA GLU A 490 -14.86 -63.51 -7.09
C GLU A 490 -15.39 -64.55 -6.11
N SER A 491 -15.58 -64.18 -4.83
CA SER A 491 -16.09 -65.09 -3.79
C SER A 491 -17.62 -65.28 -3.81
N LYS A 492 -18.35 -64.51 -4.63
CA LYS A 492 -19.82 -64.60 -4.81
C LYS A 492 -20.62 -64.37 -3.53
N ILE A 493 -20.07 -63.63 -2.57
CA ILE A 493 -20.75 -63.29 -1.33
C ILE A 493 -21.74 -62.14 -1.61
N ILE A 494 -23.03 -62.40 -1.38
CA ILE A 494 -24.12 -61.45 -1.67
C ILE A 494 -24.91 -61.02 -0.42
N ASN A 495 -24.59 -61.55 0.76
CA ASN A 495 -25.20 -61.09 2.01
C ASN A 495 -24.49 -59.79 2.47
N PRO A 496 -25.19 -58.65 2.59
CA PRO A 496 -24.57 -57.37 2.93
C PRO A 496 -23.70 -57.39 4.20
N ALA A 497 -24.14 -58.02 5.28
CA ALA A 497 -23.35 -58.08 6.52
C ALA A 497 -22.09 -58.93 6.39
N GLU A 498 -22.16 -60.03 5.64
CA GLU A 498 -20.99 -60.88 5.35
C GLU A 498 -20.00 -60.14 4.46
N ILE A 499 -20.47 -59.41 3.44
CA ILE A 499 -19.63 -58.55 2.61
C ILE A 499 -18.85 -57.56 3.48
N LEU A 500 -19.55 -56.84 4.37
CA LEU A 500 -18.90 -55.90 5.28
C LEU A 500 -17.91 -56.58 6.24
N GLN A 501 -18.18 -57.81 6.69
CA GLN A 501 -17.26 -58.55 7.54
C GLN A 501 -15.97 -58.91 6.79
N HIS A 502 -16.08 -59.46 5.58
CA HIS A 502 -14.92 -59.79 4.75
C HIS A 502 -14.13 -58.55 4.34
N LEU A 503 -14.81 -57.43 4.04
CA LEU A 503 -14.13 -56.16 3.76
C LEU A 503 -13.33 -55.65 4.97
N ASP A 504 -13.86 -55.75 6.20
CA ASP A 504 -13.14 -55.35 7.43
C ASP A 504 -11.87 -56.18 7.64
N GLU A 505 -11.94 -57.48 7.36
CA GLU A 505 -10.80 -58.39 7.50
C GLU A 505 -9.75 -58.14 6.40
N ASN A 506 -10.18 -58.12 5.13
CA ASN A 506 -9.28 -57.95 4.01
C ASN A 506 -8.61 -56.56 4.01
N LEU A 507 -9.32 -55.50 4.41
CA LEU A 507 -8.74 -54.16 4.49
C LEU A 507 -7.64 -54.07 5.55
N ARG A 508 -7.84 -54.70 6.72
CA ARG A 508 -6.82 -54.75 7.78
C ARG A 508 -5.55 -55.43 7.32
N ILE A 509 -5.69 -56.54 6.59
CA ILE A 509 -4.58 -57.28 6.01
C ILE A 509 -3.88 -56.41 4.96
N ALA A 510 -4.63 -55.84 4.02
CA ALA A 510 -4.09 -55.01 2.94
C ALA A 510 -3.32 -53.78 3.44
N LEU A 511 -3.73 -53.22 4.58
CA LEU A 511 -3.11 -52.04 5.20
C LEU A 511 -2.24 -52.37 6.42
N THR A 512 -1.98 -53.66 6.67
CA THR A 512 -1.18 -54.16 7.80
C THR A 512 -1.52 -53.49 9.14
N GLN A 513 -2.81 -53.28 9.41
CA GLN A 513 -3.27 -52.43 10.51
C GLN A 513 -3.05 -53.02 11.90
N ASP A 514 -2.87 -54.34 11.98
CA ASP A 514 -2.57 -55.01 13.25
C ASP A 514 -1.09 -54.87 13.64
N GLU A 515 -0.22 -54.50 12.69
CA GLU A 515 1.24 -54.33 12.89
C GLU A 515 1.67 -52.86 12.80
N THR A 516 0.89 -52.00 12.15
CA THR A 516 1.23 -50.59 11.91
C THR A 516 0.35 -49.63 12.69
N SER A 517 0.66 -48.33 12.60
CA SER A 517 -0.16 -47.27 13.19
C SER A 517 -1.30 -46.79 12.28
N ASN A 518 -1.48 -47.41 11.10
CA ASN A 518 -2.52 -47.06 10.12
C ASN A 518 -3.92 -47.31 10.72
N ASN A 519 -4.78 -46.30 10.64
CA ASN A 519 -6.16 -46.35 11.12
C ASN A 519 -7.19 -46.01 10.04
N ASP A 520 -6.77 -46.01 8.78
CA ASP A 520 -7.62 -45.69 7.66
C ASP A 520 -8.71 -46.74 7.54
N GLY A 521 -9.87 -46.32 7.09
CA GLY A 521 -11.03 -47.19 7.01
C GLY A 521 -12.05 -46.64 6.05
N MET A 522 -13.22 -47.26 6.05
CA MET A 522 -14.32 -46.83 5.20
C MET A 522 -15.67 -47.00 5.89
N ASP A 523 -16.56 -46.07 5.65
CA ASP A 523 -17.96 -46.13 6.04
C ASP A 523 -18.77 -46.47 4.77
N ILE A 524 -19.65 -47.47 4.87
CA ILE A 524 -20.30 -48.10 3.70
C ILE A 524 -21.80 -48.16 3.92
N CYS A 525 -22.55 -47.85 2.88
CA CYS A 525 -23.97 -48.19 2.73
C CYS A 525 -24.07 -49.20 1.58
N ILE A 526 -24.46 -50.46 1.84
CA ILE A 526 -24.54 -51.51 0.82
C ILE A 526 -25.90 -52.23 0.84
N CYS A 527 -26.47 -52.42 -0.34
CA CYS A 527 -27.74 -53.13 -0.54
C CYS A 527 -27.57 -54.24 -1.57
N THR A 528 -28.24 -55.37 -1.33
CA THR A 528 -28.54 -56.36 -2.37
C THR A 528 -30.02 -56.34 -2.68
N ILE A 529 -30.35 -56.24 -3.96
CA ILE A 529 -31.69 -56.04 -4.49
C ILE A 529 -32.01 -57.23 -5.36
N GLN A 530 -32.90 -58.09 -4.88
CA GLN A 530 -33.41 -59.22 -5.63
C GLN A 530 -34.70 -58.81 -6.34
N HIS A 531 -34.66 -58.80 -7.67
CA HIS A 531 -35.78 -58.40 -8.51
C HIS A 531 -36.76 -59.56 -8.64
N ASN A 532 -37.95 -59.45 -8.05
CA ASN A 532 -38.99 -60.48 -8.23
C ASN A 532 -39.97 -60.09 -9.33
N LYS A 533 -40.47 -61.11 -10.05
CA LYS A 533 -41.43 -60.95 -11.14
C LYS A 533 -42.78 -60.36 -10.69
N ASN A 534 -43.07 -60.38 -9.39
CA ASN A 534 -44.38 -60.04 -8.83
C ASN A 534 -44.52 -58.53 -8.51
N GLY A 535 -43.58 -57.68 -8.94
CA GLY A 535 -43.61 -56.23 -8.70
C GLY A 535 -43.16 -55.81 -7.30
N GLN A 536 -42.62 -56.74 -6.50
CA GLN A 536 -41.99 -56.47 -5.20
C GLN A 536 -40.52 -56.89 -5.25
N SER A 537 -39.62 -56.02 -4.81
CA SER A 537 -38.19 -56.33 -4.72
C SER A 537 -37.79 -56.56 -3.27
N LYS A 538 -37.05 -57.65 -3.03
CA LYS A 538 -36.47 -57.94 -1.71
C LYS A 538 -35.13 -57.23 -1.61
N ILE A 539 -35.02 -56.30 -0.67
CA ILE A 539 -33.80 -55.56 -0.42
C ILE A 539 -33.20 -56.03 0.90
N ASN A 540 -31.95 -56.46 0.86
CA ASN A 540 -31.14 -56.68 2.05
C ASN A 540 -30.16 -55.53 2.16
N PHE A 541 -30.07 -54.91 3.31
CA PHE A 541 -29.21 -53.77 3.59
C PHE A 541 -28.30 -54.05 4.78
N ALA A 542 -27.04 -53.66 4.68
CA ALA A 542 -26.18 -53.46 5.84
C ALA A 542 -25.39 -52.16 5.68
N GLY A 543 -25.12 -51.50 6.80
CA GLY A 543 -24.35 -50.27 6.83
C GLY A 543 -23.23 -50.31 7.86
N ALA A 544 -22.06 -49.80 7.47
CA ALA A 544 -20.96 -49.45 8.37
C ALA A 544 -21.01 -47.94 8.60
N LYS A 545 -21.55 -47.51 9.75
CA LYS A 545 -21.90 -46.12 10.13
C LYS A 545 -22.86 -45.34 9.21
N ARG A 546 -23.16 -45.82 8.00
CA ARG A 546 -24.09 -45.17 7.07
C ARG A 546 -25.50 -45.77 7.17
N PRO A 547 -26.55 -44.93 7.19
CA PRO A 547 -27.93 -45.40 7.12
C PRO A 547 -28.39 -45.57 5.66
N LEU A 548 -29.39 -46.43 5.46
CA LEU A 548 -30.21 -46.45 4.24
C LEU A 548 -31.43 -45.56 4.46
N PHE A 549 -31.75 -44.72 3.49
CA PHE A 549 -33.04 -44.02 3.44
C PHE A 549 -33.93 -44.68 2.40
N TYR A 550 -35.23 -44.73 2.64
CA TYR A 550 -36.17 -45.31 1.69
C TYR A 550 -37.55 -44.68 1.80
N SER A 551 -38.26 -44.63 0.69
CA SER A 551 -39.67 -44.25 0.61
C SER A 551 -40.51 -45.50 0.54
N THR A 552 -41.47 -45.67 1.44
CA THR A 552 -42.51 -46.70 1.35
C THR A 552 -43.83 -46.14 1.87
N ASN A 553 -44.96 -46.56 1.29
CA ASN A 553 -46.29 -46.05 1.66
C ASN A 553 -46.38 -44.51 1.68
N ASN A 554 -45.66 -43.86 0.78
CA ASN A 554 -45.57 -42.40 0.72
C ASN A 554 -45.04 -41.76 2.02
N GLU A 555 -44.05 -42.37 2.68
CA GLU A 555 -43.31 -41.83 3.84
C GLU A 555 -41.80 -42.12 3.71
N ILE A 556 -40.94 -41.15 4.06
CA ILE A 556 -39.49 -41.36 4.12
C ILE A 556 -39.08 -41.96 5.47
N ASN A 557 -38.48 -43.14 5.40
CA ASN A 557 -37.97 -43.91 6.51
C ASN A 557 -36.45 -44.09 6.41
N HIS A 558 -35.81 -44.56 7.48
CA HIS A 558 -34.39 -44.89 7.46
C HIS A 558 -34.05 -46.11 8.32
N ILE A 559 -33.08 -46.91 7.86
CA ILE A 559 -32.47 -48.02 8.61
C ILE A 559 -31.07 -47.59 9.01
N LYS A 560 -30.76 -47.64 10.31
CA LYS A 560 -29.42 -47.31 10.81
C LYS A 560 -28.45 -48.44 10.51
N GLY A 561 -27.26 -48.09 10.03
CA GLY A 561 -26.14 -49.02 9.97
C GLY A 561 -25.56 -49.35 11.35
N THR A 562 -24.72 -50.38 11.41
CA THR A 562 -23.92 -50.72 12.58
C THR A 562 -23.02 -49.54 12.94
N VAL A 563 -22.93 -49.20 14.23
CA VAL A 563 -22.08 -48.10 14.74
C VAL A 563 -20.60 -48.52 14.81
N ARG A 564 -20.06 -49.05 13.70
CA ARG A 564 -18.64 -49.28 13.43
C ARG A 564 -18.37 -49.11 11.94
N GLY A 565 -17.17 -48.63 11.60
CA GLY A 565 -16.66 -48.59 10.23
C GLY A 565 -15.97 -49.90 9.86
N ILE A 566 -15.48 -49.98 8.63
CA ILE A 566 -14.59 -51.02 8.11
C ILE A 566 -13.15 -50.61 8.38
N GLY A 567 -12.32 -51.53 8.87
CA GLY A 567 -10.92 -51.26 9.23
C GLY A 567 -10.76 -50.52 10.55
N GLY A 568 -9.57 -49.96 10.76
CA GLY A 568 -9.20 -49.16 11.93
C GLY A 568 -9.15 -49.97 13.25
N ARG A 569 -9.00 -49.27 14.39
CA ARG A 569 -8.71 -49.90 15.70
C ARG A 569 -9.90 -50.53 16.44
N ALA A 570 -10.97 -50.92 15.75
CA ALA A 570 -12.17 -51.45 16.42
C ALA A 570 -11.87 -52.69 17.29
N ARG A 571 -10.93 -53.56 16.88
CA ARG A 571 -10.50 -54.77 17.62
C ARG A 571 -9.52 -54.50 18.77
N LEU A 572 -8.84 -53.35 18.80
CA LEU A 572 -7.95 -52.96 19.91
C LEU A 572 -8.71 -52.39 21.12
N ARG A 573 -10.03 -52.21 21.00
CA ARG A 573 -10.88 -51.75 22.11
C ARG A 573 -11.22 -52.92 23.01
N LYS A 574 -11.23 -52.70 24.34
CA LYS A 574 -11.61 -53.70 25.36
C LYS A 574 -13.04 -54.26 25.21
N LYS A 575 -13.86 -53.73 24.31
CA LYS A 575 -15.26 -54.16 24.10
C LYS A 575 -15.33 -55.08 22.87
N PRO A 576 -16.19 -56.12 22.90
CA PRO A 576 -16.39 -56.99 21.73
C PRO A 576 -16.85 -56.16 20.53
N VAL A 577 -16.30 -56.49 19.37
CA VAL A 577 -16.65 -55.83 18.11
C VAL A 577 -18.09 -56.19 17.75
N LYS A 578 -18.93 -55.16 17.56
CA LYS A 578 -20.32 -55.37 17.16
C LYS A 578 -20.39 -56.02 15.77
N PRO A 579 -21.10 -57.13 15.57
CA PRO A 579 -21.25 -57.72 14.25
C PRO A 579 -22.00 -56.76 13.31
N PHE A 580 -21.74 -56.87 12.01
CA PHE A 580 -22.60 -56.25 11.01
C PHE A 580 -23.93 -57.01 10.97
N VAL A 581 -25.03 -56.30 10.69
CA VAL A 581 -26.38 -56.86 10.68
C VAL A 581 -27.03 -56.57 9.34
N THR A 582 -27.60 -57.61 8.74
CA THR A 582 -28.41 -57.48 7.53
C THR A 582 -29.86 -57.22 7.93
N HIS A 583 -30.40 -56.13 7.40
CA HIS A 583 -31.80 -55.76 7.51
C HIS A 583 -32.50 -56.10 6.20
N THR A 584 -33.62 -56.82 6.26
CA THR A 584 -34.41 -57.16 5.08
C THR A 584 -35.67 -56.30 5.05
N LEU A 585 -35.96 -55.72 3.88
CA LEU A 585 -37.19 -55.01 3.59
C LEU A 585 -37.73 -55.45 2.22
N ASN A 586 -39.05 -55.39 2.07
CA ASN A 586 -39.72 -55.60 0.78
C ASN A 586 -40.27 -54.26 0.32
N LEU A 587 -39.84 -53.81 -0.86
CA LEU A 587 -40.32 -52.57 -1.47
C LEU A 587 -41.15 -52.87 -2.70
N ASN A 588 -42.18 -52.07 -2.91
CA ASN A 588 -43.05 -52.19 -4.08
C ASN A 588 -42.45 -51.40 -5.25
N LYS A 589 -42.82 -51.77 -6.47
CA LYS A 589 -42.47 -50.99 -7.66
C LYS A 589 -42.91 -49.54 -7.51
N GLY A 590 -41.98 -48.61 -7.74
CA GLY A 590 -42.18 -47.17 -7.58
C GLY A 590 -41.74 -46.61 -6.22
N ASP A 591 -41.40 -47.46 -5.25
CA ASP A 591 -40.70 -47.04 -4.04
C ASP A 591 -39.26 -46.61 -4.37
N TYR A 592 -38.64 -45.86 -3.46
CA TYR A 592 -37.29 -45.31 -3.65
C TYR A 592 -36.37 -45.73 -2.52
N ILE A 593 -35.09 -45.92 -2.84
CA ILE A 593 -34.01 -46.00 -1.86
C ILE A 593 -32.96 -44.93 -2.14
N TYR A 594 -32.35 -44.41 -1.07
CA TYR A 594 -31.28 -43.43 -1.16
C TYR A 594 -30.10 -43.84 -0.30
N LEU A 595 -28.93 -43.87 -0.93
CA LEU A 595 -27.64 -44.18 -0.32
C LEU A 595 -26.78 -42.92 -0.35
N THR A 596 -26.05 -42.64 0.73
CA THR A 596 -25.27 -41.41 0.83
C THR A 596 -24.07 -41.53 1.76
N THR A 597 -23.05 -40.71 1.51
CA THR A 597 -21.93 -40.42 2.42
C THR A 597 -22.31 -39.31 3.41
N ASP A 598 -21.47 -38.97 4.40
CA ASP A 598 -21.76 -37.84 5.30
C ASP A 598 -21.51 -36.47 4.70
N GLY A 599 -20.81 -36.34 3.58
CA GLY A 599 -20.56 -35.02 3.00
C GLY A 599 -21.82 -34.18 2.82
N ILE A 600 -22.96 -34.80 2.47
CA ILE A 600 -24.25 -34.11 2.40
C ILE A 600 -24.72 -33.58 3.77
N PHE A 601 -24.49 -34.33 4.85
CA PHE A 601 -24.90 -33.92 6.19
C PHE A 601 -23.96 -32.88 6.77
N ASP A 602 -22.67 -32.99 6.46
CA ASP A 602 -21.60 -32.18 7.02
C ASP A 602 -21.39 -30.86 6.25
N LEU A 603 -22.03 -30.71 5.09
CA LEU A 603 -22.04 -29.48 4.31
C LEU A 603 -22.40 -28.26 5.17
N GLN A 604 -21.50 -27.28 5.21
CA GLN A 604 -21.66 -26.08 6.03
C GLN A 604 -22.28 -24.92 5.24
N SER A 605 -23.16 -24.19 5.90
CA SER A 605 -23.64 -22.89 5.47
C SER A 605 -22.70 -21.75 5.91
N PRO A 606 -22.83 -20.53 5.38
CA PRO A 606 -22.02 -19.37 5.80
C PRO A 606 -22.06 -19.07 7.31
N ASN A 607 -23.12 -19.52 8.00
CA ASN A 607 -23.26 -19.39 9.45
C ASN A 607 -22.65 -20.59 10.21
N ARG A 608 -21.80 -21.40 9.55
CA ARG A 608 -21.16 -22.63 10.06
C ARG A 608 -22.14 -23.70 10.59
N ARG A 609 -23.39 -23.67 10.12
CA ARG A 609 -24.38 -24.73 10.43
C ARG A 609 -24.32 -25.82 9.37
N LYS A 610 -24.17 -27.07 9.83
CA LYS A 610 -24.26 -28.29 9.02
C LYS A 610 -25.67 -28.42 8.41
N TYR A 611 -25.77 -28.99 7.20
CA TYR A 611 -27.06 -29.28 6.56
C TYR A 611 -27.83 -30.31 7.39
N GLY A 612 -27.15 -31.38 7.80
CA GLY A 612 -27.64 -32.36 8.76
C GLY A 612 -28.72 -33.28 8.22
N ARG A 613 -28.87 -34.42 8.89
CA ARG A 613 -29.82 -35.47 8.51
C ARG A 613 -31.28 -35.02 8.51
N ARG A 614 -31.66 -34.13 9.43
CA ARG A 614 -33.06 -33.63 9.54
C ARG A 614 -33.50 -32.87 8.30
N ASN A 615 -32.64 -31.99 7.77
CA ASN A 615 -32.97 -31.23 6.57
C ASN A 615 -32.96 -32.12 5.34
N PHE A 616 -32.04 -33.09 5.27
CA PHE A 616 -32.04 -34.07 4.19
C PHE A 616 -33.31 -34.93 4.18
N MET A 617 -33.74 -35.47 5.32
CA MET A 617 -35.01 -36.22 5.43
C MET A 617 -36.21 -35.38 4.99
N LYS A 618 -36.27 -34.11 5.42
CA LYS A 618 -37.34 -33.19 5.01
C LYS A 618 -37.33 -32.95 3.50
N LEU A 619 -36.15 -32.76 2.91
CA LEU A 619 -36.02 -32.59 1.47
C LEU A 619 -36.49 -33.83 0.71
N LEU A 620 -36.10 -35.04 1.15
CA LEU A 620 -36.57 -36.29 0.55
C LEU A 620 -38.09 -36.40 0.63
N GLU A 621 -38.68 -36.01 1.76
CA GLU A 621 -40.13 -36.02 1.97
C GLU A 621 -40.87 -35.11 0.98
N ASP A 622 -40.30 -33.94 0.69
CA ASP A 622 -40.86 -32.96 -0.26
C ASP A 622 -40.77 -33.42 -1.72
N ILE A 623 -39.77 -34.25 -2.07
CA ILE A 623 -39.46 -34.63 -3.46
C ILE A 623 -39.79 -36.08 -3.83
N LYS A 624 -40.10 -36.96 -2.87
CA LYS A 624 -40.27 -38.42 -3.09
C LYS A 624 -41.24 -38.81 -4.22
N ASN A 625 -42.29 -38.02 -4.44
CA ASN A 625 -43.30 -38.28 -5.48
C ASN A 625 -42.96 -37.65 -6.84
N LYS A 626 -41.81 -37.00 -6.96
CA LYS A 626 -41.35 -36.39 -8.20
C LYS A 626 -40.56 -37.42 -9.03
N PRO A 627 -40.51 -37.28 -10.37
CA PRO A 627 -39.66 -38.13 -11.20
C PRO A 627 -38.19 -38.05 -10.75
N ILE A 628 -37.42 -39.13 -10.94
CA ILE A 628 -36.09 -39.26 -10.31
C ILE A 628 -35.14 -38.12 -10.69
N ILE A 629 -35.26 -37.61 -11.92
CA ILE A 629 -34.45 -36.49 -12.42
C ILE A 629 -34.74 -35.19 -11.66
N TYR A 630 -36.01 -34.92 -11.35
CA TYR A 630 -36.39 -33.76 -10.53
C TYR A 630 -35.89 -33.90 -9.09
N GLN A 631 -35.82 -35.12 -8.58
CA GLN A 631 -35.25 -35.36 -7.25
C GLN A 631 -33.75 -35.03 -7.23
N GLN A 632 -33.00 -35.44 -8.26
CA GLN A 632 -31.59 -35.08 -8.41
C GLN A 632 -31.40 -33.56 -8.41
N ASP A 633 -32.11 -32.86 -9.30
CA ASP A 633 -32.00 -31.40 -9.43
C ASP A 633 -32.32 -30.68 -8.11
N SER A 634 -33.37 -31.15 -7.40
CA SER A 634 -33.77 -30.58 -6.12
C SER A 634 -32.72 -30.78 -5.02
N ILE A 635 -32.03 -31.92 -5.02
CA ILE A 635 -30.92 -32.18 -4.07
C ILE A 635 -29.73 -31.29 -4.41
N GLU A 636 -29.33 -31.21 -5.68
CA GLU A 636 -28.21 -30.35 -6.09
C GLU A 636 -28.46 -28.86 -5.76
N ASP A 637 -29.68 -28.37 -6.02
CA ASP A 637 -30.09 -27.00 -5.70
C ASP A 637 -30.08 -26.74 -4.18
N ALA A 638 -30.51 -27.71 -3.38
CA ALA A 638 -30.46 -27.60 -1.92
C ALA A 638 -29.02 -27.52 -1.41
N LEU A 639 -28.09 -28.31 -1.97
CA LEU A 639 -26.67 -28.26 -1.62
C LEU A 639 -26.05 -26.91 -1.96
N VAL A 640 -26.28 -26.41 -3.18
CA VAL A 640 -25.75 -25.10 -3.63
C VAL A 640 -26.31 -23.97 -2.77
N THR A 641 -27.62 -24.01 -2.48
CA THR A 641 -28.30 -22.99 -1.68
C THR A 641 -27.80 -22.97 -0.24
N HIS A 642 -27.66 -24.14 0.38
CA HIS A 642 -27.18 -24.25 1.76
C HIS A 642 -25.72 -23.84 1.89
N LYS A 643 -24.84 -24.30 0.97
CA LYS A 643 -23.41 -23.97 0.96
C LYS A 643 -23.15 -22.48 0.78
N GLY A 644 -23.89 -21.81 -0.10
CA GLY A 644 -23.72 -20.38 -0.37
C GLY A 644 -22.32 -20.04 -0.89
N SER A 645 -21.56 -19.25 -0.14
CA SER A 645 -20.17 -18.86 -0.46
C SER A 645 -19.10 -19.74 0.18
N GLU A 646 -19.49 -20.70 1.02
CA GLU A 646 -18.53 -21.58 1.69
C GLU A 646 -17.94 -22.62 0.74
N LEU A 647 -16.76 -23.10 1.09
CA LEU A 647 -16.14 -24.22 0.40
C LEU A 647 -16.76 -25.54 0.85
N GLN A 648 -16.77 -26.51 -0.05
CA GLN A 648 -17.10 -27.89 0.31
C GLN A 648 -15.97 -28.44 1.19
N ILE A 649 -16.34 -29.05 2.32
CA ILE A 649 -15.37 -29.51 3.32
C ILE A 649 -15.07 -31.01 3.21
N ASP A 650 -15.90 -31.76 2.48
CA ASP A 650 -15.82 -33.21 2.36
C ASP A 650 -16.39 -33.70 1.02
N ASP A 651 -16.05 -34.92 0.61
CA ASP A 651 -16.60 -35.53 -0.60
C ASP A 651 -18.12 -35.80 -0.44
N ILE A 652 -18.92 -35.59 -1.49
CA ILE A 652 -20.37 -35.78 -1.43
C ILE A 652 -20.79 -36.80 -2.46
N THR A 653 -21.38 -37.91 -1.99
CA THR A 653 -22.00 -38.91 -2.86
C THR A 653 -23.42 -39.20 -2.40
N VAL A 654 -24.38 -39.03 -3.32
CA VAL A 654 -25.80 -39.37 -3.10
C VAL A 654 -26.30 -40.14 -4.30
N VAL A 655 -26.88 -41.31 -4.04
CA VAL A 655 -27.49 -42.16 -5.06
C VAL A 655 -28.95 -42.36 -4.72
N GLY A 656 -29.83 -42.11 -5.68
CA GLY A 656 -31.25 -42.46 -5.61
C GLY A 656 -31.58 -43.54 -6.62
N ILE A 657 -32.29 -44.58 -6.18
CA ILE A 657 -32.72 -45.71 -7.00
C ILE A 657 -34.22 -45.88 -6.82
N LYS A 658 -34.94 -45.98 -7.93
CA LYS A 658 -36.35 -46.36 -7.94
C LYS A 658 -36.47 -47.86 -8.16
N ILE A 659 -37.31 -48.50 -7.35
CA ILE A 659 -37.53 -49.95 -7.31
C ILE A 659 -38.54 -50.41 -8.36
#